data_AF-A0AA35R4Q7-F1
#
_entry.id   AF-A0AA35R4Q7-F1
#
_cell.length_a   1.000
_cell.length_b   1.000
_cell.length_c   1.000
_cell.angle_alpha   90.00
_cell.angle_beta   90.00
_cell.angle_gamma   90.00
#
_symmetry.space_group_name_H-M   'P 1'
#
loop_
_entity.id
_entity.type
_entity.pdbx_description
1 polymer ?
#
loop_
_entity_poly.entity_id
_entity_poly.type
_entity_poly.pdbx_seq_one_letter_code
_entity_poly.pdbx_strand_id
1 'polypeptide(L)'
;MGFLLSTQIILPHATSNWLDIIVIPLEDSSLTQFQVFPVELTRLTREALKDTGLTQREIDRCKNFYALGMVCWMYNRPMDYAFQWLKEKFAAKPQYIEANTLALKAGNIYCEVTEQFATSYEIKPAKFAPGKYRNIEGNMATAMGLVAASQKSGLQLVYGSYPITPASTILHELARYRNFGVKTMQMEDEIAAVGVAIGAAFSGALGATGSSGPGIALKAEAINLAMIAELPIVVCNIQRAGPSTGMPTKTEQADLLQMFYGRNGESPLPVIAASRPSDCFETVYEACRIAIKYMTPVIFMSDLYIASGAEPWLIPKVSDLQAIDVGFPTDTNGFEPYLREETTLARPWAIPGTPGLEHRIGGLEKADISGNVSYDPENHEHMVHLRAEKVARIANDIPATEVFGEPSGELLTLSWGGTYGAVRTAVEHKQAESKSVSHVHLRYLNPLPKELGDIMKNFKKTSIAIPGAVPTLTKKDFTSDQDVRWCPGCGDYSILAQTQRILPDLGIPKEDFVFISGIGCSSRFPYYMNTYGFHTIHGRAPTIASGVKAANPDLSVWVITGDGDALSIGGNHFIHLMRRNLDINVLLFNNRIYGLTKGQYSPTSEQGKKTYSTPMGSIDNPFNPISLALASGATFVARSLDRDPEHLRNVIKAAFEHKGTSFVEIYQNCNVYNDGTFFTYTEKETKAENTVFLEHGEPLVFGKDSTKAICLNGFKPEVVSLTDGAHTTQDLITHDQFAEDRTLAYFLSRMTEVPGFPHPIGIFRSVEHPCYESMLAEQISTAKERMGEGDLDALLNEGDTWVIE
;
A
#
# COMPACT_ATOMS: atom_id res chain seq x y z
N MET A 1 2.43 -22.12 -20.73
CA MET A 1 1.15 -22.84 -20.83
C MET A 1 0.68 -23.16 -19.42
N GLY A 2 -0.28 -22.39 -18.88
CA GLY A 2 -0.88 -22.68 -17.58
C GLY A 2 -2.12 -23.55 -17.77
N PHE A 3 -2.27 -24.59 -16.95
CA PHE A 3 -3.52 -25.36 -16.86
C PHE A 3 -4.40 -24.73 -15.77
N LEU A 4 -5.67 -24.47 -16.09
CA LEU A 4 -6.66 -23.95 -15.15
C LEU A 4 -7.72 -25.04 -14.93
N LEU A 5 -7.57 -25.82 -13.85
CA LEU A 5 -8.61 -26.75 -13.40
C LEU A 5 -9.65 -25.93 -12.62
N SER A 6 -10.72 -25.48 -13.31
CA SER A 6 -11.81 -24.78 -12.63
C SER A 6 -12.63 -25.79 -11.83
N THR A 7 -12.47 -25.77 -10.50
CA THR A 7 -13.41 -26.44 -9.60
C THR A 7 -14.44 -25.41 -9.19
N GLN A 8 -15.73 -25.69 -9.36
CA GLN A 8 -16.78 -24.90 -8.69
C GLN A 8 -16.62 -25.07 -7.17
N ILE A 9 -15.87 -24.17 -6.55
CA ILE A 9 -15.96 -23.82 -5.14
C ILE A 9 -15.89 -22.29 -5.06
N ILE A 10 -17.03 -21.65 -5.32
CA ILE A 10 -17.36 -20.36 -4.71
C ILE A 10 -18.15 -20.74 -3.45
N LEU A 11 -17.54 -20.60 -2.27
CA LEU A 11 -18.28 -20.63 -1.01
C LEU A 11 -18.61 -19.17 -0.63
N PRO A 12 -19.90 -18.81 -0.55
CA PRO A 12 -20.31 -17.48 -0.15
C PRO A 12 -20.23 -17.33 1.37
N HIS A 13 -19.51 -16.32 1.86
CA HIS A 13 -19.86 -15.71 3.13
C HIS A 13 -20.91 -14.64 2.87
N ALA A 14 -22.07 -14.84 3.48
CA ALA A 14 -23.28 -14.08 3.26
C ALA A 14 -23.14 -12.62 3.73
N THR A 15 -23.50 -11.68 2.86
CA THR A 15 -24.61 -10.72 3.08
C THR A 15 -25.10 -10.13 1.74
N SER A 16 -26.36 -10.45 1.44
CA SER A 16 -27.36 -9.75 0.60
C SER A 16 -27.06 -9.32 -0.85
N ASN A 17 -27.80 -10.00 -1.75
CA ASN A 17 -28.28 -9.61 -3.10
C ASN A 17 -27.27 -9.58 -4.26
N TRP A 18 -26.95 -10.78 -4.75
CA TRP A 18 -26.42 -11.02 -6.09
C TRP A 18 -27.47 -11.75 -6.91
N LEU A 19 -28.06 -11.09 -7.90
CA LEU A 19 -28.90 -11.80 -8.88
C LEU A 19 -28.71 -11.38 -10.32
N ASP A 20 -27.79 -10.48 -10.69
CA ASP A 20 -27.51 -10.28 -12.12
C ASP A 20 -26.02 -9.97 -12.39
N ILE A 21 -25.49 -10.68 -13.40
CA ILE A 21 -24.16 -10.65 -14.03
C ILE A 21 -23.04 -11.44 -13.32
N ILE A 22 -23.14 -12.77 -13.41
CA ILE A 22 -21.96 -13.65 -13.41
C ILE A 22 -21.49 -13.73 -14.87
N VAL A 23 -20.48 -12.97 -15.28
CA VAL A 23 -19.72 -13.34 -16.50
C VAL A 23 -18.91 -14.56 -16.11
N ILE A 24 -19.38 -15.75 -16.51
CA ILE A 24 -18.65 -16.98 -16.29
C ILE A 24 -17.49 -16.96 -17.30
N PRO A 25 -16.21 -16.95 -16.90
CA PRO A 25 -15.08 -16.91 -17.84
C PRO A 25 -15.04 -18.09 -18.83
N LEU A 26 -15.82 -19.14 -18.57
CA LEU A 26 -16.04 -20.27 -19.47
C LEU A 26 -16.94 -19.93 -20.67
N GLU A 27 -17.70 -18.83 -20.58
CA GLU A 27 -18.70 -18.41 -21.56
C GLU A 27 -18.28 -17.14 -22.33
N ASP A 28 -17.10 -16.58 -22.04
CA ASP A 28 -16.51 -15.45 -22.76
C ASP A 28 -15.19 -15.82 -23.46
N SER A 29 -14.66 -14.88 -24.26
CA SER A 29 -13.43 -15.08 -25.01
C SER A 29 -12.15 -14.96 -24.16
N SER A 30 -12.25 -14.73 -22.84
CA SER A 30 -11.11 -14.43 -21.97
C SER A 30 -10.15 -15.61 -21.80
N LEU A 31 -10.64 -16.84 -22.01
CA LEU A 31 -9.86 -18.07 -21.88
C LEU A 31 -9.27 -18.59 -23.20
N THR A 32 -9.34 -17.83 -24.30
CA THR A 32 -8.86 -18.25 -25.63
C THR A 32 -7.37 -18.64 -25.69
N GLN A 33 -6.56 -18.20 -24.73
CA GLN A 33 -5.13 -18.58 -24.60
C GLN A 33 -4.90 -19.87 -23.79
N PHE A 34 -5.96 -20.46 -23.23
CA PHE A 34 -5.90 -21.62 -22.35
C PHE A 34 -6.63 -22.81 -22.97
N GLN A 35 -6.19 -24.02 -22.63
CA GLN A 35 -6.96 -25.23 -22.91
C GLN A 35 -7.90 -25.47 -21.73
N VAL A 36 -9.21 -25.35 -21.97
CA VAL A 36 -10.24 -25.43 -20.92
C VAL A 36 -10.87 -26.82 -20.91
N PHE A 37 -10.85 -27.47 -19.74
CA PHE A 37 -11.48 -28.78 -19.53
C PHE A 37 -12.62 -28.66 -18.52
N PRO A 38 -13.89 -28.66 -18.97
CA PRO A 38 -15.04 -28.63 -18.07
C PRO A 38 -15.22 -30.01 -17.42
N VAL A 39 -15.11 -30.07 -16.09
CA VAL A 39 -15.18 -31.33 -15.33
C VAL A 39 -16.21 -31.18 -14.21
N GLU A 40 -17.25 -32.01 -14.23
CA GLU A 40 -18.33 -31.99 -13.24
C GLU A 40 -17.93 -32.68 -11.93
N LEU A 41 -16.89 -32.18 -11.26
CA LEU A 41 -16.27 -32.81 -10.10
C LEU A 41 -17.27 -33.22 -9.01
N THR A 42 -18.26 -32.37 -8.72
CA THR A 42 -19.27 -32.67 -7.69
C THR A 42 -20.13 -33.87 -8.09
N ARG A 43 -20.62 -33.92 -9.33
CA ARG A 43 -21.45 -35.02 -9.82
C ARG A 43 -20.64 -36.31 -9.88
N LEU A 44 -19.44 -36.25 -10.44
CA LEU A 44 -18.55 -37.40 -10.61
C LEU A 44 -18.07 -37.96 -9.28
N THR A 45 -17.74 -37.11 -8.30
CA THR A 45 -17.38 -37.55 -6.94
C THR A 45 -18.57 -38.23 -6.25
N ARG A 46 -19.79 -37.67 -6.40
CA ARG A 46 -21.00 -38.29 -5.83
C ARG A 46 -21.30 -39.64 -6.44
N GLU A 47 -21.18 -39.76 -7.76
CA GLU A 47 -21.38 -41.04 -8.46
C GLU A 47 -20.34 -42.08 -8.03
N ALA A 48 -19.06 -41.69 -7.94
CA ALA A 48 -17.99 -42.57 -7.52
C ALA A 48 -18.15 -43.09 -6.09
N LEU A 49 -18.84 -42.35 -5.22
CA LEU A 49 -18.99 -42.68 -3.79
C LEU A 49 -20.42 -43.08 -3.38
N LYS A 50 -21.34 -43.27 -4.33
CA LYS A 50 -22.77 -43.49 -4.05
C LYS A 50 -23.05 -44.69 -3.15
N ASP A 51 -22.21 -45.73 -3.23
CA ASP A 51 -22.38 -47.00 -2.50
C ASP A 51 -21.56 -47.06 -1.20
N THR A 52 -20.90 -45.96 -0.79
CA THR A 52 -20.03 -45.93 0.41
C THR A 52 -20.78 -45.73 1.73
N GLY A 53 -22.09 -45.48 1.68
CA GLY A 53 -22.93 -45.23 2.86
C GLY A 53 -22.68 -43.88 3.58
N LEU A 54 -21.83 -43.02 3.02
CA LEU A 54 -21.56 -41.68 3.55
C LEU A 54 -22.70 -40.70 3.27
N THR A 55 -22.85 -39.68 4.12
CA THR A 55 -23.81 -38.60 3.85
C THR A 55 -23.34 -37.74 2.67
N GLN A 56 -24.27 -37.06 2.01
CA GLN A 56 -23.95 -36.22 0.85
C GLN A 56 -22.93 -35.11 1.17
N ARG A 57 -22.98 -34.54 2.39
CA ARG A 57 -22.02 -33.54 2.86
C ARG A 57 -20.62 -34.12 3.05
N GLU A 58 -20.51 -35.39 3.43
CA GLU A 58 -19.22 -36.08 3.57
C GLU A 58 -18.64 -36.45 2.21
N ILE A 59 -19.47 -36.95 1.28
CA ILE A 59 -19.10 -37.22 -0.10
C ILE A 59 -18.58 -35.96 -0.80
N ASP A 60 -19.26 -34.82 -0.64
CA ASP A 60 -18.83 -33.55 -1.23
C ASP A 60 -17.46 -33.07 -0.70
N ARG A 61 -17.04 -33.50 0.50
CA ARG A 61 -15.70 -33.18 1.03
C ARG A 61 -14.59 -34.02 0.42
N CYS A 62 -14.90 -35.10 -0.30
CA CYS A 62 -13.93 -35.93 -1.03
C CYS A 62 -13.58 -35.38 -2.42
N LYS A 63 -14.23 -34.29 -2.87
CA LYS A 63 -13.99 -33.67 -4.19
C LYS A 63 -12.52 -33.29 -4.43
N ASN A 64 -11.81 -32.91 -3.38
CA ASN A 64 -10.38 -32.60 -3.45
C ASN A 64 -9.53 -33.82 -3.85
N PHE A 65 -9.89 -35.03 -3.40
CA PHE A 65 -9.18 -36.25 -3.77
C PHE A 65 -9.51 -36.69 -5.20
N TYR A 66 -10.74 -36.48 -5.67
CA TYR A 66 -11.05 -36.67 -7.09
C TYR A 66 -10.17 -35.77 -7.97
N ALA A 67 -10.11 -34.46 -7.64
CA ALA A 67 -9.24 -33.53 -8.35
C ALA A 67 -7.76 -33.91 -8.25
N LEU A 68 -7.29 -34.36 -7.08
CA LEU A 68 -5.92 -34.86 -6.90
C LEU A 68 -5.62 -36.06 -7.80
N GLY A 69 -6.59 -36.96 -8.01
CA GLY A 69 -6.43 -38.13 -8.87
C GLY A 69 -6.18 -37.75 -10.33
N MET A 70 -6.92 -36.74 -10.80
CA MET A 70 -6.73 -36.15 -12.12
C MET A 70 -5.34 -35.50 -12.25
N VAL A 71 -4.91 -34.75 -11.24
CA VAL A 71 -3.57 -34.13 -11.21
C VAL A 71 -2.47 -35.19 -11.20
N CYS A 72 -2.64 -36.28 -10.45
CA CYS A 72 -1.71 -37.41 -10.47
C CYS A 72 -1.57 -38.01 -11.87
N TRP A 73 -2.67 -38.13 -12.61
CA TRP A 73 -2.63 -38.59 -13.99
C TRP A 73 -1.91 -37.59 -14.90
N MET A 74 -2.31 -36.31 -14.86
CA MET A 74 -1.76 -35.25 -15.72
C MET A 74 -0.25 -35.10 -15.59
N TYR A 75 0.30 -35.31 -14.40
CA TYR A 75 1.73 -35.18 -14.12
C TYR A 75 2.47 -36.53 -13.98
N ASN A 76 1.83 -37.63 -14.37
CA ASN A 76 2.35 -38.99 -14.26
C ASN A 76 2.95 -39.31 -12.87
N ARG A 77 2.24 -38.92 -11.80
CA ARG A 77 2.65 -39.14 -10.41
C ARG A 77 1.99 -40.40 -9.83
N PRO A 78 2.74 -41.27 -9.13
CA PRO A 78 2.16 -42.44 -8.48
C PRO A 78 1.22 -42.02 -7.34
N MET A 79 0.12 -42.76 -7.16
CA MET A 79 -0.87 -42.51 -6.10
C MET A 79 -0.51 -43.16 -4.75
N ASP A 80 0.54 -43.98 -4.69
CA ASP A 80 0.91 -44.78 -3.51
C ASP A 80 1.11 -43.92 -2.25
N TYR A 81 1.77 -42.76 -2.40
CA TYR A 81 1.97 -41.81 -1.31
C TYR A 81 0.65 -41.25 -0.77
N ALA A 82 -0.30 -40.93 -1.65
CA ALA A 82 -1.61 -40.43 -1.23
C ALA A 82 -2.42 -41.53 -0.53
N PHE A 83 -2.35 -42.79 -0.98
CA PHE A 83 -2.98 -43.91 -0.29
C PHE A 83 -2.39 -44.14 1.10
N GLN A 84 -1.07 -44.07 1.24
CA GLN A 84 -0.41 -44.21 2.53
C GLN A 84 -0.78 -43.06 3.48
N TRP A 85 -0.75 -41.82 3.00
CA TRP A 85 -1.14 -40.65 3.78
C TRP A 85 -2.61 -40.73 4.25
N LEU A 86 -3.52 -41.19 3.39
CA LEU A 86 -4.93 -41.38 3.75
C LEU A 86 -5.09 -42.38 4.90
N LYS A 87 -4.35 -43.50 4.84
CA LYS A 87 -4.35 -44.52 5.90
C LYS A 87 -3.89 -43.94 7.24
N GLU A 88 -2.82 -43.15 7.22
CA GLU A 88 -2.25 -42.53 8.43
C GLU A 88 -3.18 -41.43 8.98
N LYS A 89 -3.65 -40.52 8.13
CA LYS A 89 -4.45 -39.35 8.53
C LYS A 89 -5.81 -39.72 9.09
N PHE A 90 -6.48 -40.71 8.48
CA PHE A 90 -7.83 -41.11 8.83
C PHE A 90 -7.87 -42.47 9.54
N ALA A 91 -6.77 -42.91 10.15
CA ALA A 91 -6.68 -44.19 10.87
C ALA A 91 -7.83 -44.40 11.88
N ALA A 92 -8.26 -43.33 12.55
CA ALA A 92 -9.38 -43.37 13.50
C ALA A 92 -10.78 -43.36 12.86
N LYS A 93 -10.88 -43.14 11.54
CA LYS A 93 -12.13 -43.04 10.76
C LYS A 93 -12.00 -43.78 9.42
N PRO A 94 -11.97 -45.13 9.43
CA PRO A 94 -11.69 -45.95 8.25
C PRO A 94 -12.61 -45.69 7.05
N GLN A 95 -13.87 -45.33 7.30
CA GLN A 95 -14.84 -45.01 6.24
C GLN A 95 -14.39 -43.87 5.32
N TYR A 96 -13.57 -42.93 5.82
CA TYR A 96 -13.02 -41.86 5.01
C TYR A 96 -11.76 -42.29 4.25
N ILE A 97 -11.04 -43.33 4.70
CA ILE A 97 -9.90 -43.88 3.97
C ILE A 97 -10.41 -44.49 2.66
N GLU A 98 -11.43 -45.32 2.75
CA GLU A 98 -12.05 -46.00 1.61
C GLU A 98 -12.63 -44.99 0.62
N ALA A 99 -13.45 -44.05 1.10
CA ALA A 99 -14.09 -43.05 0.25
C ALA A 99 -13.08 -42.14 -0.47
N ASN A 100 -12.07 -41.60 0.24
CA ASN A 100 -11.07 -40.74 -0.41
C ASN A 100 -10.16 -41.54 -1.36
N THR A 101 -9.87 -42.81 -1.06
CA THR A 101 -9.13 -43.71 -1.96
C THR A 101 -9.90 -43.95 -3.25
N LEU A 102 -11.21 -44.19 -3.15
CA LEU A 102 -12.09 -44.42 -4.30
C LEU A 102 -12.23 -43.15 -5.16
N ALA A 103 -12.41 -41.99 -4.52
CA ALA A 103 -12.44 -40.70 -5.21
C ALA A 103 -11.13 -40.41 -5.96
N LEU A 104 -9.98 -40.66 -5.33
CA LEU A 104 -8.65 -40.49 -5.93
C LEU A 104 -8.48 -41.37 -7.18
N LYS A 105 -8.84 -42.66 -7.08
CA LYS A 105 -8.78 -43.58 -8.23
C LYS A 105 -9.74 -43.17 -9.34
N ALA A 106 -10.97 -42.77 -9.00
CA ALA A 106 -11.97 -42.35 -9.97
C ALA A 106 -11.51 -41.12 -10.77
N GLY A 107 -10.88 -40.14 -10.11
CA GLY A 107 -10.30 -39.00 -10.80
C GLY A 107 -9.16 -39.36 -11.76
N ASN A 108 -8.29 -40.30 -11.37
CA ASN A 108 -7.22 -40.77 -12.23
C ASN A 108 -7.74 -41.54 -13.46
N ILE A 109 -8.68 -42.47 -13.24
CA ILE A 109 -9.33 -43.26 -14.30
C ILE A 109 -10.12 -42.35 -15.24
N TYR A 110 -10.77 -41.30 -14.73
CA TYR A 110 -11.48 -40.34 -15.56
C TYR A 110 -10.57 -39.72 -16.62
N CYS A 111 -9.36 -39.30 -16.25
CA CYS A 111 -8.41 -38.75 -17.21
C CYS A 111 -7.93 -39.78 -18.24
N GLU A 112 -7.70 -41.02 -17.83
CA GLU A 112 -7.30 -42.11 -18.72
C GLU A 112 -8.39 -42.45 -19.74
N VAL A 113 -9.65 -42.57 -19.29
CA VAL A 113 -10.77 -43.08 -20.12
C VAL A 113 -11.37 -42.01 -21.01
N THR A 114 -11.37 -40.75 -20.57
CA THR A 114 -12.03 -39.68 -21.33
C THR A 114 -11.20 -39.17 -22.50
N GLU A 115 -9.89 -39.46 -22.54
CA GLU A 115 -8.91 -38.95 -23.52
C GLU A 115 -8.98 -37.43 -23.75
N GLN A 116 -9.68 -36.68 -22.87
CA GLN A 116 -9.85 -35.24 -23.00
C GLN A 116 -8.49 -34.54 -22.93
N PHE A 117 -7.55 -35.11 -22.19
CA PHE A 117 -6.21 -34.57 -21.98
C PHE A 117 -5.23 -35.16 -23.00
N ALA A 118 -4.90 -34.41 -24.05
CA ALA A 118 -4.02 -34.87 -25.14
C ALA A 118 -2.53 -35.03 -24.72
N THR A 119 -2.13 -34.45 -23.59
CA THR A 119 -0.73 -34.41 -23.14
C THR A 119 -0.66 -34.65 -21.63
N SER A 120 0.20 -35.57 -21.20
CA SER A 120 0.67 -35.67 -19.82
C SER A 120 2.11 -35.17 -19.72
N TYR A 121 2.48 -34.60 -18.57
CA TYR A 121 3.79 -34.01 -18.33
C TYR A 121 4.54 -34.83 -17.29
N GLU A 122 5.76 -35.26 -17.60
CA GLU A 122 6.60 -35.93 -16.60
C GLU A 122 7.33 -34.91 -15.73
N ILE A 123 7.01 -34.88 -14.44
CA ILE A 123 7.80 -34.11 -13.46
C ILE A 123 9.00 -34.95 -13.05
N LYS A 124 10.17 -34.64 -13.64
CA LYS A 124 11.43 -35.28 -13.26
C LYS A 124 11.69 -35.15 -11.75
N PRO A 125 12.21 -36.20 -11.08
CA PRO A 125 12.63 -36.08 -9.69
C PRO A 125 13.61 -34.93 -9.50
N ALA A 126 13.38 -34.10 -8.47
CA ALA A 126 14.33 -33.06 -8.09
C ALA A 126 15.62 -33.71 -7.59
N LYS A 127 16.77 -33.16 -7.98
CA LYS A 127 18.09 -33.62 -7.52
C LYS A 127 18.38 -32.97 -6.17
N PHE A 128 18.36 -33.76 -5.10
CA PHE A 128 18.75 -33.32 -3.76
C PHE A 128 20.11 -33.92 -3.37
N ALA A 129 20.84 -33.25 -2.50
CA ALA A 129 22.03 -33.83 -1.88
C ALA A 129 21.62 -35.07 -1.04
N PRO A 130 22.43 -36.13 -0.98
CA PRO A 130 22.12 -37.30 -0.15
C PRO A 130 21.93 -36.92 1.32
N GLY A 131 20.85 -37.37 1.95
CA GLY A 131 20.58 -37.06 3.36
C GLY A 131 19.16 -37.40 3.80
N LYS A 132 18.86 -37.15 5.08
CA LYS A 132 17.52 -37.33 5.64
C LYS A 132 16.79 -35.99 5.60
N TYR A 133 15.69 -35.95 4.87
CA TYR A 133 14.88 -34.74 4.69
C TYR A 133 13.58 -34.82 5.46
N ARG A 134 13.05 -33.66 5.80
CA ARG A 134 11.65 -33.46 6.20
C ARG A 134 11.10 -32.22 5.51
N ASN A 135 9.79 -32.12 5.39
CA ASN A 135 9.18 -30.83 5.05
C ASN A 135 9.25 -29.91 6.29
N ILE A 136 9.54 -28.63 6.09
CA ILE A 136 9.49 -27.64 7.18
C ILE A 136 8.86 -26.34 6.72
N GLU A 137 8.01 -25.79 7.57
CA GLU A 137 7.43 -24.45 7.43
C GLU A 137 8.28 -23.41 8.16
N GLY A 138 8.30 -22.16 7.69
CA GLY A 138 9.19 -21.12 8.24
C GLY A 138 9.01 -20.88 9.74
N ASN A 139 7.76 -20.70 10.22
CA ASN A 139 7.51 -20.51 11.65
C ASN A 139 7.85 -21.76 12.48
N MET A 140 7.70 -22.96 11.92
CA MET A 140 8.12 -24.19 12.58
C MET A 140 9.66 -24.26 12.69
N ALA A 141 10.37 -23.88 11.63
CA ALA A 141 11.82 -23.75 11.62
C ALA A 141 12.30 -22.72 12.64
N THR A 142 11.64 -21.56 12.75
CA THR A 142 11.94 -20.55 13.79
C THR A 142 11.76 -21.13 15.20
N ALA A 143 10.64 -21.82 15.47
CA ALA A 143 10.42 -22.44 16.79
C ALA A 143 11.51 -23.48 17.11
N MET A 144 11.89 -24.33 16.14
CA MET A 144 12.95 -25.32 16.32
C MET A 144 14.32 -24.68 16.53
N GLY A 145 14.63 -23.59 15.83
CA GLY A 145 15.89 -22.86 15.98
C GLY A 145 16.04 -22.26 17.39
N LEU A 146 14.97 -21.68 17.94
CA LEU A 146 14.93 -21.18 19.32
C LEU A 146 15.16 -22.31 20.34
N VAL A 147 14.53 -23.47 20.15
CA VAL A 147 14.76 -24.64 21.01
C VAL A 147 16.19 -25.15 20.89
N ALA A 148 16.73 -25.23 19.67
CA ALA A 148 18.11 -25.65 19.45
C ALA A 148 19.10 -24.70 20.12
N ALA A 149 18.90 -23.38 20.01
CA ALA A 149 19.74 -22.38 20.68
C ALA A 149 19.66 -22.49 22.21
N SER A 150 18.47 -22.71 22.77
CA SER A 150 18.28 -22.97 24.20
C SER A 150 19.04 -24.22 24.66
N GLN A 151 18.95 -25.33 23.93
CA GLN A 151 19.69 -26.55 24.26
C GLN A 151 21.20 -26.39 24.13
N LYS A 152 21.67 -25.60 23.14
CA LYS A 152 23.10 -25.39 22.87
C LYS A 152 23.77 -24.37 23.76
N SER A 153 23.01 -23.41 24.29
CA SER A 153 23.46 -22.47 25.33
C SER A 153 23.27 -23.01 26.75
N GLY A 154 22.42 -24.03 26.93
CA GLY A 154 22.00 -24.50 28.25
C GLY A 154 20.99 -23.58 28.95
N LEU A 155 20.52 -22.52 28.27
CA LEU A 155 19.59 -21.56 28.82
C LEU A 155 18.14 -22.01 28.68
N GLN A 156 17.33 -21.70 29.70
CA GLN A 156 15.89 -21.90 29.65
C GLN A 156 15.25 -20.97 28.60
N LEU A 157 14.56 -21.51 27.60
CA LEU A 157 13.76 -20.68 26.67
C LEU A 157 12.47 -20.20 27.35
N VAL A 158 12.24 -18.89 27.31
CA VAL A 158 10.97 -18.25 27.70
C VAL A 158 10.47 -17.41 26.53
N TYR A 159 9.27 -17.71 26.06
CA TYR A 159 8.64 -17.03 24.94
C TYR A 159 7.35 -16.33 25.36
N GLY A 160 7.36 -15.00 25.33
CA GLY A 160 6.19 -14.15 25.59
C GLY A 160 5.59 -13.65 24.28
N SER A 161 4.30 -13.84 24.04
CA SER A 161 3.65 -13.41 22.78
C SER A 161 2.17 -13.08 22.98
N TYR A 162 1.67 -12.16 22.16
CA TYR A 162 0.24 -11.92 21.96
C TYR A 162 -0.17 -12.49 20.59
N PRO A 163 -1.33 -13.15 20.46
CA PRO A 163 -1.73 -13.76 19.20
C PRO A 163 -1.91 -12.73 18.07
N ILE A 164 -1.11 -12.84 17.01
CA ILE A 164 -1.19 -12.02 15.81
C ILE A 164 -0.77 -12.83 14.57
N THR A 165 -1.55 -12.74 13.48
CA THR A 165 -1.17 -13.35 12.19
C THR A 165 -0.02 -12.54 11.56
N PRO A 166 1.05 -13.18 11.05
CA PRO A 166 1.31 -14.63 11.01
C PRO A 166 2.17 -15.20 12.15
N ALA A 167 2.56 -14.42 13.14
CA ALA A 167 3.49 -14.85 14.19
C ALA A 167 2.94 -15.91 15.17
N SER A 168 1.61 -16.00 15.36
CA SER A 168 0.98 -16.91 16.35
C SER A 168 1.41 -18.38 16.24
N THR A 169 1.74 -18.85 15.04
CA THR A 169 2.16 -20.25 14.83
C THR A 169 3.45 -20.59 15.58
N ILE A 170 4.33 -19.63 15.82
CA ILE A 170 5.55 -19.84 16.63
C ILE A 170 5.17 -20.22 18.06
N LEU A 171 4.18 -19.53 18.66
CA LEU A 171 3.67 -19.85 19.99
C LEU A 171 3.06 -21.25 20.04
N HIS A 172 2.26 -21.62 19.02
CA HIS A 172 1.65 -22.95 18.92
C HIS A 172 2.70 -24.06 18.86
N GLU A 173 3.75 -23.88 18.05
CA GLU A 173 4.83 -24.85 17.90
C GLU A 173 5.67 -24.96 19.18
N LEU A 174 6.08 -23.83 19.79
CA LEU A 174 6.84 -23.83 21.04
C LEU A 174 6.07 -24.46 22.21
N ALA A 175 4.74 -24.28 22.27
CA ALA A 175 3.92 -24.90 23.31
C ALA A 175 3.94 -26.44 23.27
N ARG A 176 4.25 -27.04 22.12
CA ARG A 176 4.41 -28.50 21.96
C ARG A 176 5.77 -29.00 22.46
N TYR A 177 6.76 -28.13 22.62
CA TYR A 177 8.13 -28.47 23.05
C TYR A 177 8.37 -28.29 24.56
N ARG A 178 7.31 -28.30 25.38
CA ARG A 178 7.44 -28.22 26.85
C ARG A 178 8.32 -29.31 27.46
N ASN A 179 8.44 -30.45 26.80
CA ASN A 179 9.33 -31.54 27.19
C ASN A 179 10.83 -31.16 27.10
N PHE A 180 11.19 -30.12 26.34
CA PHE A 180 12.53 -29.52 26.33
C PHE A 180 12.69 -28.41 27.38
N GLY A 181 11.73 -28.27 28.29
CA GLY A 181 11.69 -27.23 29.31
C GLY A 181 11.07 -25.92 28.84
N VAL A 182 10.75 -25.74 27.55
CA VAL A 182 10.26 -24.48 26.97
C VAL A 182 9.07 -23.90 27.75
N LYS A 183 9.16 -22.61 28.11
CA LYS A 183 8.09 -21.88 28.78
C LYS A 183 7.46 -20.90 27.80
N THR A 184 6.18 -21.08 27.51
CA THR A 184 5.39 -20.14 26.69
C THR A 184 4.36 -19.40 27.54
N MET A 185 4.24 -18.10 27.30
CA MET A 185 3.25 -17.24 27.95
C MET A 185 2.50 -16.45 26.89
N GLN A 186 1.20 -16.68 26.81
CA GLN A 186 0.31 -15.81 26.05
C GLN A 186 -0.07 -14.63 26.95
N MET A 187 0.26 -13.43 26.53
CA MET A 187 -0.01 -12.21 27.29
C MET A 187 -1.27 -11.51 26.79
N GLU A 188 -1.72 -10.52 27.55
CA GLU A 188 -2.87 -9.67 27.30
C GLU A 188 -2.66 -8.70 26.12
N ASP A 189 -1.43 -8.28 25.88
CA ASP A 189 -1.03 -7.43 24.75
C ASP A 189 0.46 -7.59 24.39
N GLU A 190 0.91 -6.88 23.36
CA GLU A 190 2.29 -6.91 22.90
C GLU A 190 3.29 -6.27 23.86
N ILE A 191 2.89 -5.28 24.66
CA ILE A 191 3.75 -4.59 25.63
C ILE A 191 4.10 -5.57 26.76
N ALA A 192 3.10 -6.23 27.33
CA ALA A 192 3.26 -7.29 28.32
C ALA A 192 4.08 -8.47 27.76
N ALA A 193 3.83 -8.87 26.51
CA ALA A 193 4.57 -9.96 25.86
C ALA A 193 6.07 -9.73 25.73
N VAL A 194 6.52 -8.50 25.42
CA VAL A 194 7.97 -8.20 25.39
C VAL A 194 8.53 -8.04 26.80
N GLY A 195 7.75 -7.51 27.75
CA GLY A 195 8.11 -7.45 29.16
C GLY A 195 8.48 -8.83 29.74
N VAL A 196 7.74 -9.88 29.38
CA VAL A 196 8.08 -11.27 29.77
C VAL A 196 9.44 -11.70 29.24
N ALA A 197 9.76 -11.40 27.98
CA ALA A 197 11.05 -11.75 27.39
C ALA A 197 12.21 -11.01 28.09
N ILE A 198 12.01 -9.72 28.41
CA ILE A 198 12.99 -8.90 29.13
C ILE A 198 13.22 -9.44 30.54
N GLY A 199 12.15 -9.74 31.28
CA GLY A 199 12.25 -10.32 32.62
C GLY A 199 12.96 -11.67 32.62
N ALA A 200 12.67 -12.51 31.62
CA ALA A 200 13.38 -13.77 31.42
C ALA A 200 14.89 -13.55 31.18
N ALA A 201 15.27 -12.65 30.27
CA ALA A 201 16.67 -12.33 30.02
C ALA A 201 17.36 -11.74 31.25
N PHE A 202 16.71 -10.85 32.01
CA PHE A 202 17.27 -10.35 33.26
C PHE A 202 17.54 -11.49 34.26
N SER A 203 16.69 -12.52 34.29
CA SER A 203 16.85 -13.70 35.16
C SER A 203 17.85 -14.76 34.69
N GLY A 204 18.59 -14.54 33.59
CA GLY A 204 19.53 -15.53 33.06
C GLY A 204 18.89 -16.59 32.16
N ALA A 205 17.73 -16.31 31.56
CA ALA A 205 17.06 -17.19 30.61
C ALA A 205 17.13 -16.63 29.17
N LEU A 206 16.98 -17.49 28.16
CA LEU A 206 16.87 -17.03 26.76
C LEU A 206 15.47 -16.46 26.55
N GLY A 207 15.36 -15.13 26.60
CA GLY A 207 14.11 -14.40 26.37
C GLY A 207 13.83 -14.23 24.88
N ALA A 208 12.63 -14.59 24.44
CA ALA A 208 12.19 -14.35 23.07
C ALA A 208 10.74 -13.87 23.01
N THR A 209 10.42 -13.08 22.00
CA THR A 209 9.05 -12.62 21.72
C THR A 209 8.83 -12.57 20.21
N GLY A 210 7.59 -12.68 19.75
CA GLY A 210 7.29 -12.53 18.32
C GLY A 210 5.99 -11.80 18.07
N SER A 211 5.96 -11.08 16.94
CA SER A 211 4.82 -10.31 16.48
C SER A 211 4.97 -9.97 14.97
N SER A 212 4.16 -9.04 14.49
CA SER A 212 4.22 -8.44 13.15
C SER A 212 4.15 -6.90 13.29
N GLY A 213 4.30 -6.13 12.20
CA GLY A 213 4.43 -4.66 12.20
C GLY A 213 3.68 -3.89 13.30
N PRO A 214 2.34 -4.05 13.46
CA PRO A 214 1.57 -3.34 14.51
C PRO A 214 2.03 -3.66 15.93
N GLY A 215 2.22 -4.95 16.21
CA GLY A 215 2.63 -5.37 17.53
C GLY A 215 4.11 -5.11 17.80
N ILE A 216 4.96 -5.01 16.77
CA ILE A 216 6.33 -4.49 16.94
C ILE A 216 6.31 -2.99 17.29
N ALA A 217 5.38 -2.21 16.72
CA ALA A 217 5.25 -0.80 17.08
C ALA A 217 4.95 -0.62 18.57
N LEU A 218 4.03 -1.42 19.12
CA LEU A 218 3.71 -1.43 20.54
C LEU A 218 4.90 -1.88 21.41
N LYS A 219 5.76 -2.77 20.91
CA LYS A 219 6.95 -3.25 21.64
C LYS A 219 8.11 -2.25 21.65
N ALA A 220 8.07 -1.20 20.82
CA ALA A 220 9.23 -0.35 20.56
C ALA A 220 9.87 0.22 21.83
N GLU A 221 9.06 0.75 22.75
CA GLU A 221 9.53 1.32 24.02
C GLU A 221 10.27 0.28 24.88
N ALA A 222 9.67 -0.90 25.08
CA ALA A 222 10.28 -1.96 25.89
C ALA A 222 11.49 -2.61 25.20
N ILE A 223 11.51 -2.71 23.86
CA ILE A 223 12.72 -3.11 23.13
C ILE A 223 13.84 -2.10 23.41
N ASN A 224 13.52 -0.81 23.49
CA ASN A 224 14.50 0.22 23.82
C ASN A 224 15.03 0.08 25.25
N LEU A 225 14.15 -0.31 26.21
CA LEU A 225 14.56 -0.69 27.56
C LEU A 225 15.54 -1.87 27.55
N ALA A 226 15.30 -2.90 26.74
CA ALA A 226 16.21 -4.03 26.61
C ALA A 226 17.57 -3.62 26.01
N MET A 227 17.58 -2.67 25.08
CA MET A 227 18.79 -2.12 24.45
C MET A 227 19.65 -1.38 25.47
N ILE A 228 19.07 -0.43 26.21
CA ILE A 228 19.81 0.37 27.19
C ILE A 228 20.24 -0.45 28.43
N ALA A 229 19.46 -1.46 28.81
CA ALA A 229 19.84 -2.45 29.83
C ALA A 229 20.83 -3.51 29.31
N GLU A 230 21.12 -3.51 28.00
CA GLU A 230 21.99 -4.46 27.32
C GLU A 230 21.62 -5.92 27.62
N LEU A 231 20.35 -6.28 27.41
CA LEU A 231 19.80 -7.60 27.69
C LEU A 231 19.66 -8.46 26.41
N PRO A 232 20.04 -9.75 26.45
CA PRO A 232 20.01 -10.64 25.29
C PRO A 232 18.60 -11.19 25.05
N ILE A 233 17.78 -10.46 24.29
CA ILE A 233 16.47 -10.96 23.83
C ILE A 233 16.43 -11.11 22.31
N VAL A 234 15.62 -12.06 21.82
CA VAL A 234 15.32 -12.19 20.39
C VAL A 234 13.90 -11.74 20.12
N VAL A 235 13.75 -10.75 19.22
CA VAL A 235 12.46 -10.22 18.79
C VAL A 235 12.20 -10.72 17.37
N CYS A 236 11.24 -11.64 17.22
CA CYS A 236 10.83 -12.17 15.92
C CYS A 236 9.79 -11.24 15.28
N ASN A 237 10.19 -10.44 14.31
CA ASN A 237 9.27 -9.71 13.44
C ASN A 237 8.91 -10.56 12.21
N ILE A 238 7.70 -11.12 12.20
CA ILE A 238 7.17 -11.86 11.06
C ILE A 238 6.27 -10.90 10.26
N GLN A 239 6.86 -10.29 9.24
CA GLN A 239 6.25 -9.18 8.51
C GLN A 239 4.99 -9.61 7.75
N ARG A 240 4.04 -8.68 7.67
CA ARG A 240 2.86 -8.75 6.82
C ARG A 240 2.63 -7.36 6.23
N ALA A 241 1.75 -7.25 5.23
CA ALA A 241 1.49 -5.96 4.60
C ALA A 241 0.89 -4.95 5.60
N GLY A 242 1.49 -3.76 5.66
CA GLY A 242 1.06 -2.60 6.44
C GLY A 242 0.37 -1.53 5.56
N PRO A 243 0.31 -0.25 5.99
CA PRO A 243 0.52 0.26 7.36
C PRO A 243 -0.67 -0.02 8.29
N SER A 244 -0.55 0.32 9.59
CA SER A 244 -1.59 0.05 10.60
C SER A 244 -2.00 -1.43 10.61
N THR A 245 -3.29 -1.78 10.67
CA THR A 245 -3.75 -3.18 10.53
C THR A 245 -3.22 -3.83 9.25
N GLY A 246 -3.14 -3.02 8.18
CA GLY A 246 -2.70 -3.40 6.85
C GLY A 246 -3.55 -4.51 6.24
N MET A 247 -2.90 -5.47 5.58
CA MET A 247 -3.54 -6.67 5.05
C MET A 247 -2.96 -7.91 5.75
N PRO A 248 -3.59 -8.40 6.84
CA PRO A 248 -3.01 -9.42 7.72
C PRO A 248 -2.60 -10.74 7.03
N THR A 249 -3.17 -11.03 5.86
CA THR A 249 -2.92 -12.24 5.07
C THR A 249 -2.17 -11.95 3.76
N LYS A 250 -1.53 -10.78 3.63
CA LYS A 250 -0.67 -10.43 2.49
C LYS A 250 0.76 -10.22 2.95
N THR A 251 1.69 -10.57 2.08
CA THR A 251 3.14 -10.50 2.35
C THR A 251 3.69 -9.15 1.93
N GLU A 252 4.62 -8.61 2.71
CA GLU A 252 5.34 -7.37 2.44
C GLU A 252 6.63 -7.36 3.29
N GLN A 253 7.63 -6.57 2.89
CA GLN A 253 8.85 -6.33 3.69
C GLN A 253 9.01 -4.83 4.02
N ALA A 254 7.94 -4.19 4.46
CA ALA A 254 7.89 -2.75 4.73
C ALA A 254 8.36 -2.35 6.14
N ASP A 255 8.57 -3.31 7.06
CA ASP A 255 8.92 -3.01 8.45
C ASP A 255 10.41 -2.67 8.63
N LEU A 256 11.23 -2.72 7.58
CA LEU A 256 12.68 -2.55 7.69
C LEU A 256 13.06 -1.23 8.38
N LEU A 257 12.48 -0.11 7.95
CA LEU A 257 12.76 1.20 8.54
C LEU A 257 12.29 1.28 10.00
N GLN A 258 11.18 0.62 10.33
CA GLN A 258 10.73 0.52 11.73
C GLN A 258 11.74 -0.27 12.58
N MET A 259 12.39 -1.31 12.03
CA MET A 259 13.42 -2.06 12.76
C MET A 259 14.67 -1.21 13.02
N PHE A 260 15.01 -0.29 12.12
CA PHE A 260 16.17 0.59 12.26
C PHE A 260 15.88 1.81 13.14
N TYR A 261 14.73 2.47 12.93
CA TYR A 261 14.46 3.82 13.41
C TYR A 261 13.15 3.95 14.21
N GLY A 262 12.40 2.86 14.41
CA GLY A 262 11.10 2.90 15.10
C GLY A 262 11.18 3.05 16.63
N ARG A 263 12.33 3.40 17.20
CA ARG A 263 12.57 3.56 18.64
C ARG A 263 13.15 4.94 18.92
N ASN A 264 12.87 5.50 20.10
CA ASN A 264 13.34 6.82 20.50
C ASN A 264 14.84 6.86 20.83
N GLY A 265 15.52 7.96 20.48
CA GLY A 265 16.96 8.16 20.68
C GLY A 265 17.86 7.27 19.81
N GLU A 266 19.17 7.37 20.00
CA GLU A 266 20.17 6.53 19.33
C GLU A 266 20.13 5.09 19.87
N SER A 267 19.26 4.27 19.28
CA SER A 267 18.96 2.88 19.70
C SER A 267 19.39 1.84 18.64
N PRO A 268 20.70 1.61 18.45
CA PRO A 268 21.20 0.66 17.46
C PRO A 268 20.89 -0.77 17.91
N LEU A 269 20.30 -1.57 17.01
CA LEU A 269 20.05 -3.00 17.23
C LEU A 269 20.56 -3.83 16.06
N PRO A 270 21.10 -5.03 16.30
CA PRO A 270 21.36 -5.97 15.23
C PRO A 270 20.05 -6.42 14.58
N VAL A 271 20.03 -6.48 13.25
CA VAL A 271 18.88 -6.88 12.44
C VAL A 271 19.34 -7.94 11.45
N ILE A 272 18.72 -9.11 11.50
CA ILE A 272 19.01 -10.23 10.59
C ILE A 272 17.72 -10.80 10.00
N ALA A 273 17.75 -11.23 8.74
CA ALA A 273 16.57 -11.65 7.99
C ALA A 273 16.75 -13.04 7.34
N ALA A 274 15.73 -13.88 7.46
CA ALA A 274 15.70 -15.19 6.83
C ALA A 274 15.32 -15.08 5.34
N SER A 275 15.91 -15.91 4.49
CA SER A 275 15.71 -15.88 3.03
C SER A 275 14.66 -16.87 2.50
N ARG A 276 14.39 -17.95 3.26
CA ARG A 276 13.51 -19.07 2.88
C ARG A 276 13.04 -19.85 4.13
N PRO A 277 12.01 -20.72 4.03
CA PRO A 277 11.45 -21.43 5.18
C PRO A 277 12.48 -22.23 6.00
N SER A 278 13.37 -22.98 5.36
CA SER A 278 14.43 -23.72 6.08
C SER A 278 15.45 -22.81 6.76
N ASP A 279 15.72 -21.65 6.15
CA ASP A 279 16.71 -20.68 6.61
C ASP A 279 16.26 -19.92 7.88
N CYS A 280 14.97 -19.96 8.21
CA CYS A 280 14.45 -19.48 9.48
C CYS A 280 15.09 -20.17 10.69
N PHE A 281 15.43 -21.48 10.57
CA PHE A 281 16.10 -22.22 11.63
C PHE A 281 17.49 -21.67 11.91
N GLU A 282 18.33 -21.59 10.88
CA GLU A 282 19.72 -21.12 10.99
C GLU A 282 19.78 -19.64 11.39
N THR A 283 18.90 -18.83 10.80
CA THR A 283 18.90 -17.38 11.04
C THR A 283 18.45 -17.05 12.47
N VAL A 284 17.41 -17.70 13.01
CA VAL A 284 17.03 -17.43 14.41
C VAL A 284 18.04 -18.02 15.41
N TYR A 285 18.67 -19.14 15.06
CA TYR A 285 19.77 -19.70 15.86
C TYR A 285 20.93 -18.72 15.97
N GLU A 286 21.31 -18.12 14.84
CA GLU A 286 22.30 -17.05 14.76
C GLU A 286 21.87 -15.79 15.54
N ALA A 287 20.58 -15.41 15.48
CA ALA A 287 20.05 -14.30 16.29
C ALA A 287 20.31 -14.52 17.78
N CYS A 288 20.05 -15.75 18.27
CA CYS A 288 20.27 -16.12 19.67
C CYS A 288 21.75 -16.06 20.04
N ARG A 289 22.62 -16.58 19.17
CA ARG A 289 24.07 -16.55 19.37
C ARG A 289 24.60 -15.12 19.46
N ILE A 290 24.19 -14.24 18.55
CA ILE A 290 24.57 -12.82 18.55
C ILE A 290 24.02 -12.13 19.80
N ALA A 291 22.75 -12.34 20.15
CA ALA A 291 22.12 -11.71 21.31
C ALA A 291 22.90 -12.03 22.60
N ILE A 292 23.23 -13.31 22.80
CA ILE A 292 23.97 -13.79 23.98
C ILE A 292 25.43 -13.29 23.96
N LYS A 293 26.15 -13.46 22.85
CA LYS A 293 27.58 -13.11 22.75
C LYS A 293 27.84 -11.61 22.91
N TYR A 294 26.97 -10.76 22.36
CA TYR A 294 27.15 -9.30 22.38
C TYR A 294 26.32 -8.59 23.46
N MET A 295 25.48 -9.33 24.21
CA MET A 295 24.59 -8.80 25.24
C MET A 295 23.76 -7.62 24.71
N THR A 296 22.91 -7.91 23.73
CA THR A 296 22.07 -6.91 23.06
C THR A 296 20.80 -7.56 22.50
N PRO A 297 19.66 -6.83 22.39
CA PRO A 297 18.47 -7.32 21.72
C PRO A 297 18.74 -7.55 20.24
N VAL A 298 18.31 -8.66 19.66
CA VAL A 298 18.44 -8.92 18.21
C VAL A 298 17.07 -9.03 17.56
N ILE A 299 16.89 -8.32 16.45
CA ILE A 299 15.71 -8.44 15.60
C ILE A 299 15.92 -9.56 14.59
N PHE A 300 15.10 -10.60 14.68
CA PHE A 300 14.96 -11.63 13.66
C PHE A 300 13.79 -11.28 12.74
N MET A 301 14.04 -11.12 11.44
CA MET A 301 13.03 -10.80 10.45
C MET A 301 12.67 -12.01 9.57
N SER A 302 11.38 -12.18 9.36
CA SER A 302 10.80 -13.05 8.34
C SER A 302 9.60 -12.32 7.72
N ASP A 303 8.86 -12.97 6.83
CA ASP A 303 7.64 -12.44 6.22
C ASP A 303 6.59 -13.55 6.10
N LEU A 304 5.33 -13.17 5.83
CA LEU A 304 4.21 -14.09 5.73
C LEU A 304 4.47 -15.26 4.76
N TYR A 305 5.11 -14.99 3.63
CA TYR A 305 5.39 -15.99 2.61
C TYR A 305 6.41 -17.02 3.09
N ILE A 306 7.49 -16.57 3.71
CA ILE A 306 8.49 -17.47 4.34
C ILE A 306 7.85 -18.22 5.51
N ALA A 307 7.14 -17.52 6.38
CA ALA A 307 6.60 -18.06 7.63
C ALA A 307 5.62 -19.22 7.41
N SER A 308 4.81 -19.12 6.36
CA SER A 308 3.79 -20.13 5.99
C SER A 308 4.24 -21.03 4.84
N GLY A 309 5.30 -20.66 4.12
CA GLY A 309 5.87 -21.44 3.04
C GLY A 309 6.53 -22.70 3.59
N ALA A 310 6.51 -23.78 2.80
CA ALA A 310 7.13 -25.05 3.16
C ALA A 310 8.10 -25.51 2.08
N GLU A 311 9.23 -26.07 2.48
CA GLU A 311 10.20 -26.67 1.56
C GLU A 311 10.87 -27.93 2.14
N PRO A 312 11.41 -28.82 1.28
CA PRO A 312 12.25 -29.92 1.71
C PRO A 312 13.49 -29.39 2.44
N TRP A 313 13.65 -29.79 3.70
CA TRP A 313 14.76 -29.38 4.57
C TRP A 313 15.62 -30.58 4.92
N LEU A 314 16.91 -30.47 4.58
CA LEU A 314 17.93 -31.41 5.02
C LEU A 314 18.11 -31.24 6.52
N ILE A 315 17.82 -32.29 7.29
CA ILE A 315 17.87 -32.21 8.76
C ILE A 315 19.34 -32.01 9.18
N PRO A 316 19.67 -30.91 9.88
CA PRO A 316 21.04 -30.67 10.34
C PRO A 316 21.43 -31.68 11.40
N LYS A 317 22.71 -32.02 11.47
CA LYS A 317 23.23 -32.79 12.61
C LYS A 317 23.42 -31.85 13.78
N VAL A 318 22.93 -32.24 14.95
CA VAL A 318 23.08 -31.44 16.18
C VAL A 318 24.55 -31.17 16.51
N SER A 319 25.47 -32.08 16.16
CA SER A 319 26.92 -31.91 16.32
C SER A 319 27.48 -30.72 15.54
N ASP A 320 26.86 -30.38 14.42
CA ASP A 320 27.37 -29.39 13.46
C ASP A 320 26.90 -27.97 13.85
N LEU A 321 25.94 -27.86 14.78
CA LEU A 321 25.48 -26.58 15.32
C LEU A 321 26.54 -25.98 16.24
N GLN A 322 26.94 -24.74 15.93
CA GLN A 322 27.91 -23.95 16.67
C GLN A 322 27.52 -23.80 18.15
N ALA A 323 28.44 -24.05 19.08
CA ALA A 323 28.17 -23.85 20.50
C ALA A 323 27.88 -22.37 20.82
N ILE A 324 26.99 -22.13 21.78
CA ILE A 324 26.66 -20.79 22.26
C ILE A 324 27.20 -20.67 23.68
N ASP A 325 28.30 -19.95 23.84
CA ASP A 325 28.86 -19.67 25.16
C ASP A 325 28.11 -18.49 25.80
N VAL A 326 27.75 -18.64 27.06
CA VAL A 326 27.00 -17.64 27.83
C VAL A 326 27.92 -16.84 28.75
N GLY A 327 28.96 -17.47 29.30
CA GLY A 327 29.95 -16.81 30.15
C GLY A 327 29.40 -16.05 31.36
N PHE A 328 28.57 -16.68 32.21
CA PHE A 328 28.10 -16.03 33.44
C PHE A 328 29.26 -15.65 34.37
N PRO A 329 29.31 -14.41 34.90
CA PRO A 329 30.35 -14.00 35.82
C PRO A 329 30.31 -14.83 37.11
N THR A 330 31.49 -15.25 37.56
CA THR A 330 31.68 -15.99 38.83
C THR A 330 32.58 -15.26 39.82
N ASP A 331 33.36 -14.28 39.34
CA ASP A 331 34.21 -13.44 40.19
C ASP A 331 33.41 -12.27 40.75
N THR A 332 33.42 -12.14 42.08
CA THR A 332 32.74 -11.06 42.81
C THR A 332 33.66 -9.89 43.13
N ASN A 333 34.98 -10.02 42.93
CA ASN A 333 35.93 -8.97 43.27
C ASN A 333 35.95 -7.88 42.18
N GLY A 334 35.54 -6.67 42.53
CA GLY A 334 35.52 -5.54 41.58
C GLY A 334 34.47 -5.67 40.48
N PHE A 335 33.41 -6.47 40.72
CA PHE A 335 32.29 -6.58 39.80
C PHE A 335 31.58 -5.23 39.63
N GLU A 336 31.43 -4.81 38.38
CA GLU A 336 30.64 -3.66 38.00
C GLU A 336 29.76 -4.06 36.79
N PRO A 337 28.47 -3.66 36.76
CA PRO A 337 27.49 -4.23 35.84
C PRO A 337 27.70 -3.88 34.36
N TYR A 338 28.50 -2.85 34.06
CA TYR A 338 28.84 -2.39 32.71
C TYR A 338 30.35 -2.49 32.43
N LEU A 339 31.09 -3.39 33.10
CA LEU A 339 32.42 -3.80 32.63
C LEU A 339 32.35 -4.23 31.16
N ARG A 340 33.41 -3.99 30.38
CA ARG A 340 33.41 -4.24 28.93
C ARG A 340 34.37 -5.35 28.57
N GLU A 341 33.88 -6.37 27.86
CA GLU A 341 34.77 -7.32 27.19
C GLU A 341 35.40 -6.65 25.96
N GLU A 342 36.71 -6.78 25.81
CA GLU A 342 37.49 -5.98 24.84
C GLU A 342 37.09 -6.21 23.39
N THR A 343 36.67 -7.42 23.02
CA THR A 343 36.36 -7.80 21.64
C THR A 343 34.94 -7.39 21.23
N THR A 344 33.96 -7.63 22.10
CA THR A 344 32.53 -7.51 21.82
C THR A 344 31.91 -6.25 22.44
N LEU A 345 32.56 -5.64 23.44
CA LEU A 345 32.00 -4.61 24.32
C LEU A 345 30.78 -5.09 25.13
N ALA A 346 30.53 -6.40 25.16
CA ALA A 346 29.48 -6.99 25.98
C ALA A 346 29.75 -6.73 27.46
N ARG A 347 28.68 -6.47 28.21
CA ARG A 347 28.72 -6.37 29.66
C ARG A 347 28.56 -7.74 30.32
N PRO A 348 29.06 -7.96 31.55
CA PRO A 348 28.85 -9.22 32.24
C PRO A 348 27.37 -9.48 32.54
N TRP A 349 26.87 -10.68 32.24
CA TRP A 349 25.48 -11.07 32.50
C TRP A 349 25.31 -11.66 33.91
N ALA A 350 25.29 -10.82 34.94
CA ALA A 350 25.05 -11.30 36.30
C ALA A 350 23.58 -11.69 36.52
N ILE A 351 23.35 -12.84 37.16
CA ILE A 351 22.01 -13.39 37.43
C ILE A 351 21.53 -12.95 38.82
N PRO A 352 20.30 -12.40 38.95
CA PRO A 352 19.69 -12.14 40.25
C PRO A 352 19.64 -13.39 41.14
N GLY A 353 20.10 -13.24 42.38
CA GLY A 353 20.23 -14.34 43.33
C GLY A 353 21.65 -14.91 43.47
N THR A 354 22.60 -14.46 42.65
CA THR A 354 24.03 -14.77 42.82
C THR A 354 24.66 -13.80 43.83
N PRO A 355 25.15 -14.27 44.99
CA PRO A 355 25.75 -13.41 46.00
C PRO A 355 26.99 -12.66 45.49
N GLY A 356 27.09 -11.37 45.81
CA GLY A 356 28.24 -10.53 45.46
C GLY A 356 28.21 -9.96 44.03
N LEU A 357 27.15 -10.22 43.27
CA LEU A 357 26.93 -9.66 41.93
C LEU A 357 25.66 -8.79 41.86
N GLU A 358 25.18 -8.30 43.01
CA GLU A 358 23.98 -7.49 43.10
C GLU A 358 24.17 -6.17 42.34
N HIS A 359 23.27 -5.87 41.41
CA HIS A 359 23.36 -4.66 40.57
C HIS A 359 21.99 -4.11 40.20
N ARG A 360 21.99 -2.90 39.60
CA ARG A 360 20.78 -2.20 39.13
C ARG A 360 20.99 -1.77 37.68
N ILE A 361 20.24 -2.36 36.77
CA ILE A 361 20.13 -1.93 35.37
C ILE A 361 18.71 -1.41 35.12
N GLY A 362 18.52 -0.57 34.10
CA GLY A 362 17.22 0.02 33.79
C GLY A 362 17.29 1.06 32.68
N GLY A 363 16.20 1.79 32.48
CA GLY A 363 16.00 2.67 31.32
C GLY A 363 16.68 4.05 31.36
N LEU A 364 17.26 4.45 32.49
CA LEU A 364 18.00 5.72 32.60
C LEU A 364 19.43 5.55 32.06
N GLU A 365 20.01 6.64 31.54
CA GLU A 365 21.41 6.65 31.11
C GLU A 365 22.35 6.29 32.28
N LYS A 366 23.39 5.52 31.96
CA LYS A 366 24.28 4.91 32.92
C LYS A 366 25.71 5.39 32.75
N ALA A 367 26.40 5.59 33.87
CA ALA A 367 27.84 5.75 33.88
C ALA A 367 28.50 4.47 33.33
N ASP A 368 29.46 4.62 32.42
CA ASP A 368 30.25 3.49 31.94
C ASP A 368 30.90 2.75 33.11
N ILE A 369 31.09 1.44 32.95
CA ILE A 369 31.55 0.51 33.99
C ILE A 369 30.57 0.33 35.15
N SER A 370 30.32 1.37 35.95
CA SER A 370 29.60 1.25 37.24
C SER A 370 28.09 1.01 37.11
N GLY A 371 27.46 1.43 36.01
CA GLY A 371 26.01 1.32 35.83
C GLY A 371 25.16 2.23 36.73
N ASN A 372 25.78 3.16 37.46
CA ASN A 372 25.05 4.19 38.21
C ASN A 372 24.36 5.17 37.25
N VAL A 373 23.30 5.84 37.71
CA VAL A 373 22.63 6.86 36.87
C VAL A 373 23.59 8.01 36.61
N SER A 374 23.71 8.42 35.35
CA SER A 374 24.53 9.55 34.93
C SER A 374 23.74 10.49 34.06
N TYR A 375 23.90 11.79 34.31
CA TYR A 375 23.39 12.88 33.47
C TYR A 375 24.54 13.68 32.84
N ASP A 376 25.77 13.19 32.97
CA ASP A 376 26.95 13.84 32.43
C ASP A 376 26.94 13.75 30.89
N PRO A 377 27.07 14.88 30.17
CA PRO A 377 27.02 14.89 28.72
C PRO A 377 28.12 14.08 28.04
N GLU A 378 29.35 14.10 28.56
CA GLU A 378 30.48 13.36 27.97
C GLU A 378 30.27 11.85 28.14
N ASN A 379 29.78 11.42 29.30
CA ASN A 379 29.39 10.03 29.50
C ASN A 379 28.26 9.61 28.57
N HIS A 380 27.25 10.46 28.36
CA HIS A 380 26.14 10.14 27.47
C HIS A 380 26.61 9.94 26.02
N GLU A 381 27.43 10.86 25.50
CA GLU A 381 28.03 10.73 24.16
C GLU A 381 28.88 9.46 24.03
N HIS A 382 29.75 9.20 25.00
CA HIS A 382 30.57 7.98 25.05
C HIS A 382 29.72 6.71 25.02
N MET A 383 28.68 6.64 25.86
CA MET A 383 27.81 5.45 25.96
C MET A 383 26.94 5.25 24.71
N VAL A 384 26.51 6.33 24.05
CA VAL A 384 25.85 6.28 22.73
C VAL A 384 26.79 5.65 21.69
N HIS A 385 28.03 6.13 21.58
CA HIS A 385 29.00 5.58 20.65
C HIS A 385 29.40 4.15 20.99
N LEU A 386 29.54 3.81 22.27
CA LEU A 386 29.89 2.46 22.73
C LEU A 386 28.81 1.45 22.31
N ARG A 387 27.52 1.76 22.50
CA ARG A 387 26.42 0.88 22.09
C ARG A 387 26.35 0.72 20.57
N ALA A 388 26.62 1.79 19.80
CA ALA A 388 26.69 1.72 18.35
C ALA A 388 27.89 0.87 17.87
N GLU A 389 29.07 1.08 18.46
CA GLU A 389 30.28 0.32 18.15
C GLU A 389 30.11 -1.16 18.49
N LYS A 390 29.49 -1.49 19.62
CA LYS A 390 29.13 -2.87 19.98
C LYS A 390 28.36 -3.56 18.84
N VAL A 391 27.33 -2.90 18.31
CA VAL A 391 26.56 -3.44 17.17
C VAL A 391 27.44 -3.55 15.93
N ALA A 392 28.25 -2.54 15.62
CA ALA A 392 29.16 -2.57 14.47
C ALA A 392 30.18 -3.74 14.54
N ARG A 393 30.66 -4.07 15.73
CA ARG A 393 31.64 -5.17 15.95
C ARG A 393 31.09 -6.56 15.67
N ILE A 394 29.78 -6.73 15.57
CA ILE A 394 29.16 -7.98 15.11
C ILE A 394 29.64 -8.33 13.69
N ALA A 395 29.96 -7.33 12.86
CA ALA A 395 30.50 -7.55 11.52
C ALA A 395 31.88 -8.25 11.51
N ASN A 396 32.58 -8.34 12.65
CA ASN A 396 33.80 -9.16 12.77
C ASN A 396 33.51 -10.67 12.84
N ASP A 397 32.28 -11.04 13.15
CA ASP A 397 31.86 -12.40 13.51
C ASP A 397 30.81 -12.95 12.54
N ILE A 398 30.56 -12.21 11.44
CA ILE A 398 29.65 -12.56 10.36
C ILE A 398 30.44 -13.28 9.25
N PRO A 399 29.91 -14.36 8.64
CA PRO A 399 30.54 -15.03 7.49
C PRO A 399 30.73 -14.10 6.28
N ALA A 400 31.73 -14.39 5.46
CA ALA A 400 31.96 -13.66 4.20
C ALA A 400 30.73 -13.70 3.28
N THR A 401 30.44 -12.58 2.63
CA THR A 401 29.31 -12.39 1.72
C THR A 401 29.49 -13.24 0.46
N GLU A 402 28.51 -14.11 0.20
CA GLU A 402 28.48 -14.92 -1.01
C GLU A 402 27.98 -14.09 -2.21
N VAL A 403 28.78 -14.03 -3.27
CA VAL A 403 28.37 -13.48 -4.57
C VAL A 403 27.98 -14.63 -5.48
N PHE A 404 26.74 -14.61 -5.97
CA PHE A 404 26.30 -15.55 -7.00
C PHE A 404 26.52 -14.96 -8.38
N GLY A 405 27.25 -15.69 -9.22
CA GLY A 405 27.78 -15.21 -10.49
C GLY A 405 29.23 -14.77 -10.36
N GLU A 406 29.69 -13.96 -11.31
CA GLU A 406 31.06 -13.46 -11.33
C GLU A 406 31.27 -12.41 -10.21
N PRO A 407 32.49 -12.30 -9.65
CA PRO A 407 32.82 -11.34 -8.60
C PRO A 407 32.90 -9.88 -9.07
N SER A 408 32.81 -9.65 -10.39
CA SER A 408 32.76 -8.33 -11.03
C SER A 408 31.88 -8.37 -12.29
N GLY A 409 31.36 -7.23 -12.73
CA GLY A 409 30.46 -7.22 -13.89
C GLY A 409 29.72 -5.91 -14.19
N GLU A 410 28.72 -5.98 -15.07
CA GLU A 410 27.89 -4.82 -15.43
C GLU A 410 26.89 -4.46 -14.33
N LEU A 411 26.24 -5.45 -13.71
CA LEU A 411 25.18 -5.23 -12.72
C LEU A 411 25.29 -6.19 -11.53
N LEU A 412 25.30 -5.64 -10.32
CA LEU A 412 25.01 -6.36 -9.09
C LEU A 412 23.55 -6.11 -8.69
N THR A 413 22.79 -7.17 -8.43
CA THR A 413 21.49 -7.05 -7.78
C THR A 413 21.64 -7.39 -6.29
N LEU A 414 21.18 -6.51 -5.41
CA LEU A 414 21.10 -6.73 -3.97
C LEU A 414 19.66 -7.06 -3.60
N SER A 415 19.46 -8.02 -2.70
CA SER A 415 18.14 -8.30 -2.14
C SER A 415 18.25 -8.85 -0.72
N TRP A 416 17.13 -8.94 0.00
CA TRP A 416 17.06 -9.52 1.35
C TRP A 416 15.68 -10.12 1.61
N GLY A 417 15.57 -11.02 2.58
CA GLY A 417 14.32 -11.68 2.97
C GLY A 417 13.68 -12.53 1.87
N GLY A 418 12.34 -12.55 1.78
CA GLY A 418 11.59 -13.41 0.86
C GLY A 418 11.84 -13.19 -0.64
N THR A 419 12.52 -12.11 -1.03
CA THR A 419 12.90 -11.85 -2.42
C THR A 419 13.97 -12.78 -2.97
N TYR A 420 14.65 -13.58 -2.13
CA TYR A 420 15.78 -14.42 -2.53
C TYR A 420 15.52 -15.22 -3.81
N GLY A 421 14.46 -16.04 -3.80
CA GLY A 421 14.15 -16.96 -4.91
C GLY A 421 13.83 -16.21 -6.21
N ALA A 422 12.99 -15.19 -6.15
CA ALA A 422 12.59 -14.42 -7.33
C ALA A 422 13.78 -13.71 -7.99
N VAL A 423 14.63 -13.07 -7.19
CA VAL A 423 15.83 -12.37 -7.68
C VAL A 423 16.85 -13.36 -8.21
N ARG A 424 17.07 -14.48 -7.49
CA ARG A 424 18.00 -15.54 -7.92
C ARG A 424 17.61 -16.09 -9.30
N THR A 425 16.33 -16.46 -9.50
CA THR A 425 15.84 -16.95 -10.79
C THR A 425 15.97 -15.91 -11.90
N ALA A 426 15.70 -14.63 -11.62
CA ALA A 426 15.87 -13.58 -12.61
C ALA A 426 17.34 -13.41 -13.04
N VAL A 427 18.28 -13.47 -12.09
CA VAL A 427 19.72 -13.42 -12.38
C VAL A 427 20.17 -14.65 -13.18
N GLU A 428 19.74 -15.86 -12.80
CA GLU A 428 20.02 -17.10 -13.55
C GLU A 428 19.56 -17.02 -15.00
N HIS A 429 18.34 -16.53 -15.25
CA HIS A 429 17.84 -16.33 -16.61
C HIS A 429 18.68 -15.32 -17.39
N LYS A 430 19.11 -14.22 -16.77
CA LYS A 430 19.97 -13.22 -17.44
C LYS A 430 21.38 -13.73 -17.69
N GLN A 431 21.94 -14.54 -16.81
CA GLN A 431 23.20 -15.23 -17.06
C GLN A 431 23.09 -16.26 -18.19
N ALA A 432 21.96 -16.97 -18.29
CA ALA A 432 21.68 -17.86 -19.43
C ALA A 432 21.55 -17.13 -20.77
N GLU A 433 21.16 -15.84 -20.74
CA GLU A 433 21.21 -14.91 -21.88
C GLU A 433 22.61 -14.26 -22.08
N SER A 434 23.65 -14.79 -21.42
CA SER A 434 25.04 -14.29 -21.44
C SER A 434 25.17 -12.83 -20.97
N LYS A 435 24.30 -12.36 -20.07
CA LYS A 435 24.42 -11.04 -19.44
C LYS A 435 25.31 -11.11 -18.21
N SER A 436 26.15 -10.08 -18.03
CA SER A 436 27.02 -9.91 -16.86
C SER A 436 26.22 -9.34 -15.68
N VAL A 437 25.48 -10.22 -15.00
CA VAL A 437 24.66 -9.88 -13.82
C VAL A 437 25.00 -10.84 -12.69
N SER A 438 25.25 -10.31 -11.50
CA SER A 438 25.49 -11.09 -10.27
C SER A 438 24.47 -10.72 -9.19
N HIS A 439 24.34 -11.57 -8.16
CA HIS A 439 23.37 -11.39 -7.07
C HIS A 439 24.02 -11.62 -5.72
N VAL A 440 23.86 -10.64 -4.82
CA VAL A 440 24.15 -10.77 -3.39
C VAL A 440 22.83 -10.70 -2.62
N HIS A 441 22.63 -11.65 -1.70
CA HIS A 441 21.47 -11.67 -0.82
C HIS A 441 21.91 -11.48 0.63
N LEU A 442 21.39 -10.43 1.27
CA LEU A 442 21.81 -10.03 2.61
C LEU A 442 20.98 -10.74 3.67
N ARG A 443 21.65 -11.51 4.52
CA ARG A 443 21.09 -12.01 5.80
C ARG A 443 21.25 -10.98 6.90
N TYR A 444 22.41 -10.35 6.99
CA TYR A 444 22.73 -9.36 8.03
C TYR A 444 22.46 -7.96 7.48
N LEU A 445 21.53 -7.25 8.12
CA LEU A 445 21.07 -5.93 7.71
C LEU A 445 21.64 -4.84 8.60
N ASN A 446 21.79 -5.13 9.90
CA ASN A 446 22.54 -4.29 10.82
C ASN A 446 23.37 -5.17 11.77
N PRO A 447 24.70 -5.00 11.84
CA PRO A 447 25.51 -4.27 10.86
C PRO A 447 25.52 -4.96 9.49
N LEU A 448 25.88 -4.22 8.45
CA LEU A 448 26.15 -4.79 7.13
C LEU A 448 27.50 -5.53 7.11
N PRO A 449 27.69 -6.52 6.22
CA PRO A 449 29.00 -7.15 6.00
C PRO A 449 30.04 -6.11 5.57
N LYS A 450 31.27 -6.22 6.10
CA LYS A 450 32.31 -5.19 5.93
C LYS A 450 32.76 -5.03 4.48
N GLU A 451 32.82 -6.15 3.78
CA GLU A 451 33.29 -6.27 2.40
C GLU A 451 32.21 -5.88 1.38
N LEU A 452 30.96 -5.65 1.80
CA LEU A 452 29.85 -5.34 0.88
C LEU A 452 30.16 -4.12 0.01
N GLY A 453 30.75 -3.07 0.59
CA GLY A 453 31.14 -1.87 -0.15
C GLY A 453 32.20 -2.15 -1.22
N ASP A 454 33.13 -3.06 -0.97
CA ASP A 454 34.17 -3.43 -1.94
C ASP A 454 33.64 -4.36 -3.02
N ILE A 455 32.74 -5.28 -2.67
CA ILE A 455 32.00 -6.08 -3.66
C ILE A 455 31.23 -5.16 -4.60
N MET A 456 30.50 -4.17 -4.09
CA MET A 456 29.70 -3.24 -4.91
C MET A 456 30.56 -2.44 -5.90
N LYS A 457 31.78 -2.04 -5.53
CA LYS A 457 32.71 -1.30 -6.41
C LYS A 457 33.18 -2.13 -7.62
N ASN A 458 33.13 -3.46 -7.54
CA ASN A 458 33.50 -4.33 -8.65
C ASN A 458 32.46 -4.38 -9.77
N PHE A 459 31.31 -3.71 -9.62
CA PHE A 459 30.23 -3.67 -10.61
C PHE A 459 29.96 -2.24 -11.08
N LYS A 460 29.64 -2.09 -12.38
CA LYS A 460 29.33 -0.77 -12.95
C LYS A 460 28.02 -0.18 -12.41
N LYS A 461 27.05 -1.02 -12.07
CA LYS A 461 25.76 -0.64 -11.52
C LYS A 461 25.35 -1.57 -10.38
N THR A 462 24.64 -1.04 -9.41
CA THR A 462 23.96 -1.82 -8.38
C THR A 462 22.46 -1.53 -8.41
N SER A 463 21.64 -2.57 -8.45
CA SER A 463 20.18 -2.52 -8.30
C SER A 463 19.79 -3.13 -6.96
N ILE A 464 18.78 -2.59 -6.29
CA ILE A 464 18.27 -3.13 -5.02
C ILE A 464 16.84 -3.60 -5.24
N ALA A 465 16.60 -4.89 -5.05
CA ALA A 465 15.29 -5.50 -5.16
C ALA A 465 14.68 -5.70 -3.77
N ILE A 466 13.67 -4.90 -3.47
CA ILE A 466 12.81 -5.01 -2.28
C ILE A 466 11.36 -5.22 -2.71
N PRO A 467 10.55 -6.02 -2.00
CA PRO A 467 9.11 -6.04 -2.21
C PRO A 467 8.53 -4.81 -1.51
N GLY A 468 8.57 -3.71 -2.24
CA GLY A 468 8.02 -2.42 -1.89
C GLY A 468 7.58 -1.76 -3.18
N ALA A 469 6.66 -2.40 -3.89
CA ALA A 469 5.90 -1.66 -4.88
C ALA A 469 4.91 -0.82 -4.08
N VAL A 470 5.06 0.51 -4.10
CA VAL A 470 3.86 1.34 -4.25
C VAL A 470 3.13 0.67 -5.41
N PRO A 471 1.95 0.05 -5.21
CA PRO A 471 1.27 -0.59 -6.32
C PRO A 471 1.22 0.46 -7.41
N THR A 472 1.71 0.15 -8.61
CA THR A 472 1.43 1.01 -9.74
C THR A 472 -0.09 0.98 -9.87
N LEU A 473 -0.74 1.99 -9.28
CA LEU A 473 -2.17 2.08 -9.31
C LEU A 473 -2.54 2.14 -10.79
N THR A 474 -3.64 1.51 -11.12
CA THR A 474 -4.18 1.50 -12.46
C THR A 474 -5.53 2.18 -12.42
N LYS A 475 -6.07 2.53 -13.59
CA LYS A 475 -7.45 3.02 -13.70
C LYS A 475 -8.45 2.12 -12.94
N LYS A 476 -8.22 0.80 -12.96
CA LYS A 476 -9.09 -0.19 -12.31
C LYS A 476 -9.16 0.01 -10.79
N ASP A 477 -8.06 0.42 -10.17
CA ASP A 477 -8.00 0.61 -8.71
C ASP A 477 -8.87 1.78 -8.23
N PHE A 478 -9.14 2.76 -9.12
CA PHE A 478 -10.00 3.92 -8.87
C PHE A 478 -11.44 3.74 -9.37
N THR A 479 -11.77 2.60 -10.00
CA THR A 479 -13.12 2.33 -10.53
C THR A 479 -13.92 1.53 -9.52
N SER A 480 -15.11 2.02 -9.11
CA SER A 480 -16.00 1.27 -8.22
C SER A 480 -16.60 0.03 -8.89
N ASP A 481 -17.16 -0.88 -8.09
CA ASP A 481 -17.97 -2.00 -8.57
C ASP A 481 -19.44 -1.63 -8.92
N GLN A 482 -19.85 -0.38 -8.67
CA GLN A 482 -21.20 0.11 -8.95
C GLN A 482 -21.44 0.34 -10.44
N ASP A 483 -22.59 -0.11 -10.93
CA ASP A 483 -23.06 0.23 -12.27
C ASP A 483 -23.34 1.73 -12.39
N VAL A 484 -22.80 2.33 -13.46
CA VAL A 484 -23.01 3.75 -13.75
C VAL A 484 -24.45 3.98 -14.19
N ARG A 485 -25.21 4.67 -13.34
CA ARG A 485 -26.63 5.00 -13.54
C ARG A 485 -26.79 6.39 -14.16
N TRP A 486 -26.18 6.59 -15.32
CA TRP A 486 -26.38 7.74 -16.19
C TRP A 486 -27.05 7.32 -17.50
N CYS A 487 -27.54 8.28 -18.27
CA CYS A 487 -28.11 8.00 -19.59
C CYS A 487 -26.98 7.49 -20.53
N PRO A 488 -27.14 6.35 -21.22
CA PRO A 488 -26.11 5.85 -22.13
C PRO A 488 -25.71 6.89 -23.16
N GLY A 489 -24.41 7.18 -23.29
CA GLY A 489 -23.90 8.22 -24.19
C GLY A 489 -23.85 9.64 -23.62
N CYS A 490 -24.21 9.82 -22.35
CA CYS A 490 -24.02 11.08 -21.63
C CYS A 490 -22.52 11.45 -21.51
N GLY A 491 -22.21 12.75 -21.57
CA GLY A 491 -20.86 13.29 -21.36
C GLY A 491 -20.20 12.89 -20.02
N ASP A 492 -21.00 12.62 -18.97
CA ASP A 492 -20.53 12.22 -17.64
C ASP A 492 -19.58 11.00 -17.70
N TYR A 493 -19.83 10.06 -18.62
CA TYR A 493 -18.98 8.87 -18.81
C TYR A 493 -17.55 9.23 -19.25
N SER A 494 -17.41 10.23 -20.13
CA SER A 494 -16.10 10.66 -20.62
C SER A 494 -15.30 11.30 -19.50
N ILE A 495 -15.95 12.17 -18.72
CA ILE A 495 -15.33 12.89 -17.60
C ILE A 495 -14.88 11.90 -16.52
N LEU A 496 -15.76 11.00 -16.08
CA LEU A 496 -15.43 9.93 -15.14
C LEU A 496 -14.24 9.08 -15.62
N ALA A 497 -14.29 8.64 -16.88
CA ALA A 497 -13.24 7.80 -17.44
C ALA A 497 -11.88 8.52 -17.53
N GLN A 498 -11.86 9.82 -17.82
CA GLN A 498 -10.63 10.61 -17.86
C GLN A 498 -10.08 10.87 -16.46
N THR A 499 -10.92 11.21 -15.48
CA THR A 499 -10.51 11.34 -14.08
C THR A 499 -9.92 10.03 -13.56
N GLN A 500 -10.61 8.89 -13.72
CA GLN A 500 -10.08 7.59 -13.28
C GLN A 500 -8.75 7.21 -13.96
N ARG A 501 -8.52 7.66 -15.20
CA ARG A 501 -7.27 7.37 -15.93
C ARG A 501 -6.10 8.19 -15.41
N ILE A 502 -6.32 9.41 -14.95
CA ILE A 502 -5.25 10.29 -14.50
C ILE A 502 -4.82 10.04 -13.05
N LEU A 503 -5.74 9.65 -12.16
CA LEU A 503 -5.40 9.46 -10.74
C LEU A 503 -4.18 8.55 -10.50
N PRO A 504 -3.98 7.43 -11.23
CA PRO A 504 -2.73 6.67 -11.19
C PRO A 504 -1.45 7.46 -11.38
N ASP A 505 -1.47 8.41 -12.32
CA ASP A 505 -0.31 9.19 -12.74
C ASP A 505 0.04 10.29 -11.73
N LEU A 506 -0.85 10.57 -10.77
CA LEU A 506 -0.67 11.59 -9.74
C LEU A 506 0.20 11.11 -8.56
N GLY A 507 0.44 9.80 -8.45
CA GLY A 507 1.33 9.23 -7.43
C GLY A 507 0.80 9.27 -5.99
N ILE A 508 -0.49 9.56 -5.79
CA ILE A 508 -1.14 9.58 -4.47
C ILE A 508 -1.83 8.23 -4.19
N PRO A 509 -1.69 7.66 -2.97
CA PRO A 509 -2.46 6.48 -2.56
C PRO A 509 -3.97 6.68 -2.67
N LYS A 510 -4.72 5.63 -3.05
CA LYS A 510 -6.18 5.75 -3.27
C LYS A 510 -6.95 6.19 -2.02
N GLU A 511 -6.43 5.85 -0.83
CA GLU A 511 -6.96 6.20 0.48
C GLU A 511 -6.79 7.68 0.84
N ASP A 512 -5.94 8.42 0.12
CA ASP A 512 -5.70 9.84 0.34
C ASP A 512 -6.54 10.74 -0.60
N PHE A 513 -7.40 10.14 -1.43
CA PHE A 513 -8.36 10.85 -2.27
C PHE A 513 -9.76 10.88 -1.64
N VAL A 514 -10.38 12.06 -1.64
CA VAL A 514 -11.78 12.26 -1.23
C VAL A 514 -12.57 12.97 -2.32
N PHE A 515 -13.63 12.32 -2.83
CA PHE A 515 -14.57 12.90 -3.81
C PHE A 515 -15.88 13.32 -3.13
N ILE A 516 -16.21 14.60 -3.22
CA ILE A 516 -17.37 15.20 -2.55
C ILE A 516 -18.30 15.79 -3.60
N SER A 517 -19.59 15.55 -3.49
CA SER A 517 -20.56 16.06 -4.47
C SER A 517 -21.86 16.55 -3.83
N GLY A 518 -22.60 17.40 -4.54
CA GLY A 518 -23.92 17.92 -4.13
C GLY A 518 -25.06 17.01 -4.60
N ILE A 519 -26.09 17.56 -5.24
CA ILE A 519 -27.17 16.77 -5.86
C ILE A 519 -27.26 17.06 -7.36
N GLY A 520 -27.32 16.01 -8.18
CA GLY A 520 -27.40 16.12 -9.64
C GLY A 520 -27.02 14.82 -10.34
N CYS A 521 -27.06 14.83 -11.68
CA CYS A 521 -26.53 13.71 -12.46
C CYS A 521 -25.03 13.55 -12.20
N SER A 522 -24.26 14.63 -12.35
CA SER A 522 -22.83 14.66 -12.03
C SER A 522 -22.54 14.28 -10.59
N SER A 523 -23.42 14.56 -9.64
CA SER A 523 -23.18 14.29 -8.23
C SER A 523 -23.17 12.80 -7.84
N ARG A 524 -23.56 11.89 -8.73
CA ARG A 524 -23.35 10.45 -8.52
C ARG A 524 -21.89 10.02 -8.63
N PHE A 525 -21.01 10.89 -9.11
CA PHE A 525 -19.60 10.60 -9.37
C PHE A 525 -18.87 9.92 -8.21
N PRO A 526 -19.01 10.33 -6.92
CA PRO A 526 -18.30 9.66 -5.84
C PRO A 526 -18.66 8.18 -5.68
N TYR A 527 -19.87 7.75 -6.06
CA TYR A 527 -20.22 6.32 -6.04
C TYR A 527 -19.49 5.51 -7.11
N TYR A 528 -18.95 6.18 -8.13
CA TYR A 528 -18.22 5.56 -9.24
C TYR A 528 -16.70 5.56 -9.04
N MET A 529 -16.25 6.08 -7.91
CA MET A 529 -14.85 6.14 -7.50
C MET A 529 -14.59 5.13 -6.38
N ASN A 530 -13.54 4.33 -6.52
CA ASN A 530 -13.10 3.41 -5.46
C ASN A 530 -12.11 4.10 -4.50
N THR A 531 -12.54 5.23 -3.94
CA THR A 531 -11.81 6.07 -2.97
C THR A 531 -12.77 6.49 -1.85
N TYR A 532 -12.36 7.35 -0.92
CA TYR A 532 -13.32 7.97 -0.03
C TYR A 532 -14.25 8.91 -0.81
N GLY A 533 -15.54 8.87 -0.49
CA GLY A 533 -16.55 9.64 -1.21
C GLY A 533 -17.68 10.11 -0.29
N PHE A 534 -18.16 11.34 -0.48
CA PHE A 534 -19.33 11.87 0.21
C PHE A 534 -20.28 12.55 -0.80
N HIS A 535 -21.41 11.89 -1.07
CA HIS A 535 -22.54 12.48 -1.79
C HIS A 535 -23.44 13.22 -0.80
N THR A 536 -23.46 14.54 -0.90
CA THR A 536 -24.04 15.45 0.08
C THR A 536 -25.40 15.98 -0.39
N ILE A 537 -25.89 17.05 0.25
CA ILE A 537 -27.14 17.71 -0.16
C ILE A 537 -26.87 18.86 -1.12
N HIS A 538 -27.93 19.29 -1.83
CA HIS A 538 -27.93 20.34 -2.84
C HIS A 538 -26.99 21.51 -2.53
N GLY A 539 -25.94 21.71 -3.31
CA GLY A 539 -25.02 22.85 -3.24
C GLY A 539 -24.08 22.88 -2.03
N ARG A 540 -24.01 21.83 -1.19
CA ARG A 540 -23.20 21.84 0.06
C ARG A 540 -21.81 21.23 -0.07
N ALA A 541 -21.49 20.66 -1.24
CA ALA A 541 -20.18 20.08 -1.50
C ALA A 541 -19.01 21.04 -1.20
N PRO A 542 -19.03 22.34 -1.60
CA PRO A 542 -17.92 23.25 -1.30
C PRO A 542 -17.68 23.45 0.21
N THR A 543 -18.75 23.52 1.01
CA THR A 543 -18.62 23.69 2.47
C THR A 543 -18.11 22.44 3.17
N ILE A 544 -18.53 21.27 2.72
CA ILE A 544 -18.07 19.99 3.28
C ILE A 544 -16.61 19.75 2.90
N ALA A 545 -16.25 20.03 1.65
CA ALA A 545 -14.86 19.97 1.18
C ALA A 545 -13.94 20.91 1.96
N SER A 546 -14.42 22.13 2.27
CA SER A 546 -13.67 23.06 3.12
C SER A 546 -13.40 22.49 4.51
N GLY A 547 -14.38 21.82 5.13
CA GLY A 547 -14.22 21.18 6.43
C GLY A 547 -13.25 20.00 6.38
N VAL A 548 -13.32 19.17 5.33
CA VAL A 548 -12.39 18.05 5.12
C VAL A 548 -10.95 18.56 5.01
N LYS A 549 -10.71 19.54 4.14
CA LYS A 549 -9.35 20.06 3.91
C LYS A 549 -8.79 20.81 5.13
N ALA A 550 -9.64 21.53 5.87
CA ALA A 550 -9.21 22.19 7.10
C ALA A 550 -8.86 21.20 8.24
N ALA A 551 -9.57 20.06 8.32
CA ALA A 551 -9.31 19.05 9.34
C ALA A 551 -8.15 18.11 8.97
N ASN A 552 -7.94 17.85 7.68
CA ASN A 552 -6.86 17.01 7.17
C ASN A 552 -6.24 17.66 5.92
N PRO A 553 -5.20 18.50 6.10
CA PRO A 553 -4.61 19.30 5.03
C PRO A 553 -3.89 18.47 3.97
N ASP A 554 -3.51 17.22 4.27
CA ASP A 554 -2.74 16.37 3.36
C ASP A 554 -3.62 15.62 2.34
N LEU A 555 -4.95 15.56 2.56
CA LEU A 555 -5.86 14.87 1.64
C LEU A 555 -6.01 15.60 0.29
N SER A 556 -6.09 14.81 -0.79
CA SER A 556 -6.48 15.28 -2.12
C SER A 556 -8.00 15.35 -2.22
N VAL A 557 -8.56 16.57 -2.15
CA VAL A 557 -10.00 16.81 -2.09
C VAL A 557 -10.54 17.28 -3.45
N TRP A 558 -11.56 16.58 -3.94
CA TRP A 558 -12.19 16.82 -5.23
C TRP A 558 -13.69 17.07 -5.07
N VAL A 559 -14.19 18.18 -5.62
CA VAL A 559 -15.60 18.55 -5.65
C VAL A 559 -16.17 18.31 -7.03
N ILE A 560 -17.19 17.47 -7.12
CA ILE A 560 -17.95 17.22 -8.35
C ILE A 560 -19.32 17.87 -8.27
N THR A 561 -19.62 18.72 -9.24
CA THR A 561 -20.86 19.50 -9.22
C THR A 561 -21.40 19.74 -10.63
N GLY A 562 -22.70 20.04 -10.73
CA GLY A 562 -23.31 20.53 -11.95
C GLY A 562 -23.52 22.04 -11.89
N ASP A 563 -23.74 22.66 -13.04
CA ASP A 563 -24.14 24.07 -13.14
C ASP A 563 -25.28 24.45 -12.19
N GLY A 564 -26.32 23.63 -12.13
CA GLY A 564 -27.48 23.86 -11.29
C GLY A 564 -27.25 23.68 -9.79
N ASP A 565 -26.29 22.83 -9.40
CA ASP A 565 -25.94 22.55 -8.00
C ASP A 565 -25.00 23.64 -7.46
N ALA A 566 -23.96 24.00 -8.22
CA ALA A 566 -22.98 25.00 -7.84
C ALA A 566 -23.44 26.46 -8.00
N LEU A 567 -24.23 26.77 -9.05
CA LEU A 567 -24.50 28.17 -9.44
C LEU A 567 -25.91 28.64 -9.09
N SER A 568 -26.79 27.76 -8.63
CA SER A 568 -28.08 28.12 -8.03
C SER A 568 -27.98 28.07 -6.51
N ILE A 569 -28.49 27.01 -5.88
CA ILE A 569 -28.53 26.85 -4.42
C ILE A 569 -27.14 26.84 -3.77
N GLY A 570 -26.11 26.35 -4.47
CA GLY A 570 -24.72 26.37 -4.02
C GLY A 570 -23.96 27.67 -4.29
N GLY A 571 -24.56 28.67 -4.96
CA GLY A 571 -23.85 29.83 -5.51
C GLY A 571 -23.01 30.58 -4.49
N ASN A 572 -23.54 30.82 -3.29
CA ASN A 572 -22.79 31.49 -2.23
C ASN A 572 -21.60 30.65 -1.73
N HIS A 573 -21.78 29.34 -1.62
CA HIS A 573 -20.72 28.42 -1.19
C HIS A 573 -19.60 28.30 -2.24
N PHE A 574 -19.96 28.31 -3.52
CA PHE A 574 -19.03 28.38 -4.64
C PHE A 574 -18.14 29.63 -4.55
N ILE A 575 -18.75 30.82 -4.41
CA ILE A 575 -18.03 32.09 -4.29
C ILE A 575 -17.04 32.05 -3.11
N HIS A 576 -17.47 31.55 -1.95
CA HIS A 576 -16.63 31.51 -0.75
C HIS A 576 -15.51 30.48 -0.84
N LEU A 577 -15.67 29.37 -1.56
CA LEU A 577 -14.60 28.42 -1.80
C LEU A 577 -13.48 29.08 -2.62
N MET A 578 -13.83 29.74 -3.74
CA MET A 578 -12.86 30.46 -4.57
C MET A 578 -12.13 31.55 -3.80
N ARG A 579 -12.86 32.32 -2.97
CA ARG A 579 -12.28 33.39 -2.16
C ARG A 579 -11.33 32.89 -1.07
N ARG A 580 -11.61 31.72 -0.46
CA ARG A 580 -10.76 31.13 0.58
C ARG A 580 -9.48 30.53 0.00
N ASN A 581 -9.54 30.03 -1.23
CA ASN A 581 -8.40 29.39 -1.89
C ASN A 581 -7.86 28.19 -1.09
N LEU A 582 -8.74 27.26 -0.69
CA LEU A 582 -8.31 25.97 -0.13
C LEU A 582 -7.77 25.08 -1.27
N ASP A 583 -6.76 24.25 -1.02
CA ASP A 583 -6.21 23.31 -2.02
C ASP A 583 -7.23 22.19 -2.37
N ILE A 584 -8.16 22.52 -3.27
CA ILE A 584 -9.35 21.74 -3.61
C ILE A 584 -9.61 21.83 -5.11
N ASN A 585 -9.82 20.68 -5.73
CA ASN A 585 -10.13 20.56 -7.16
C ASN A 585 -11.65 20.59 -7.41
N VAL A 586 -12.17 21.51 -8.22
CA VAL A 586 -13.61 21.62 -8.53
C VAL A 586 -13.85 21.32 -10.01
N LEU A 587 -14.57 20.24 -10.29
CA LEU A 587 -15.02 19.88 -11.64
C LEU A 587 -16.51 20.17 -11.79
N LEU A 588 -16.85 21.17 -12.61
CA LEU A 588 -18.23 21.58 -12.88
C LEU A 588 -18.69 21.06 -14.24
N PHE A 589 -19.72 20.22 -14.22
CA PHE A 589 -20.28 19.59 -15.40
C PHE A 589 -21.38 20.51 -15.91
N ASN A 590 -21.07 21.31 -16.93
CA ASN A 590 -22.00 22.28 -17.50
C ASN A 590 -22.69 21.66 -18.71
N ASN A 591 -23.97 21.31 -18.55
CA ASN A 591 -24.85 20.86 -19.64
C ASN A 591 -25.99 21.84 -19.94
N ARG A 592 -26.01 23.00 -19.26
CA ARG A 592 -27.03 24.05 -19.41
C ARG A 592 -28.46 23.57 -19.18
N ILE A 593 -28.68 22.51 -18.39
CA ILE A 593 -30.01 21.95 -18.13
C ILE A 593 -30.06 21.17 -16.80
N TYR A 594 -31.18 21.23 -16.07
CA TYR A 594 -31.40 20.30 -14.96
C TYR A 594 -31.80 18.91 -15.47
N GLY A 595 -30.81 18.09 -15.84
CA GLY A 595 -31.04 16.74 -16.35
C GLY A 595 -31.78 15.82 -15.36
N LEU A 596 -31.45 15.89 -14.07
CA LEU A 596 -32.05 15.02 -13.04
C LEU A 596 -33.53 15.37 -12.76
N THR A 597 -33.96 16.61 -12.98
CA THR A 597 -35.33 17.09 -12.73
C THR A 597 -36.21 17.08 -13.98
N LYS A 598 -35.86 16.26 -14.97
CA LYS A 598 -36.56 16.13 -16.25
C LYS A 598 -36.48 17.36 -17.16
N GLY A 599 -35.31 18.01 -17.19
CA GLY A 599 -34.97 19.00 -18.21
C GLY A 599 -35.52 20.41 -17.95
N GLN A 600 -35.55 20.85 -16.69
CA GLN A 600 -35.83 22.26 -16.36
C GLN A 600 -34.64 23.14 -16.75
N TYR A 601 -34.85 24.44 -16.97
CA TYR A 601 -33.76 25.35 -17.27
C TYR A 601 -32.86 25.53 -16.04
N SER A 602 -31.54 25.57 -16.24
CA SER A 602 -30.52 25.74 -15.22
C SER A 602 -29.97 27.18 -15.22
N PRO A 603 -29.11 27.55 -14.26
CA PRO A 603 -28.48 28.88 -14.20
C PRO A 603 -27.63 29.23 -15.44
N THR A 604 -27.22 28.26 -16.25
CA THR A 604 -26.46 28.48 -17.48
C THR A 604 -27.28 28.20 -18.75
N SER A 605 -28.58 27.89 -18.62
CA SER A 605 -29.50 27.78 -19.75
C SER A 605 -29.60 29.09 -20.52
N GLU A 606 -29.59 28.99 -21.85
CA GLU A 606 -29.68 30.14 -22.73
C GLU A 606 -31.02 30.87 -22.60
N GLN A 607 -31.01 32.19 -22.79
CA GLN A 607 -32.24 32.95 -22.89
C GLN A 607 -33.06 32.44 -24.09
N GLY A 608 -34.36 32.32 -23.90
CA GLY A 608 -35.30 31.72 -24.85
C GLY A 608 -35.36 30.19 -24.80
N LYS A 609 -34.56 29.51 -23.96
CA LYS A 609 -34.59 28.04 -23.85
C LYS A 609 -35.95 27.53 -23.41
N LYS A 610 -36.66 26.84 -24.30
CA LYS A 610 -37.97 26.23 -24.01
C LYS A 610 -37.80 24.88 -23.31
N THR A 611 -38.50 24.71 -22.20
CA THR A 611 -38.56 23.47 -21.40
C THR A 611 -40.00 23.21 -20.99
N TYR A 612 -40.29 22.03 -20.42
CA TYR A 612 -41.65 21.73 -19.95
C TYR A 612 -42.17 22.72 -18.90
N SER A 613 -41.31 23.20 -18.00
CA SER A 613 -41.66 24.20 -16.99
C SER A 613 -41.66 25.63 -17.53
N THR A 614 -41.11 25.86 -18.72
CA THR A 614 -40.87 27.19 -19.28
C THR A 614 -41.24 27.20 -20.77
N PRO A 615 -42.53 26.99 -21.11
CA PRO A 615 -42.96 26.75 -22.50
C PRO A 615 -42.76 27.98 -23.41
N MET A 616 -42.70 29.18 -22.83
CA MET A 616 -42.43 30.43 -23.54
C MET A 616 -40.93 30.72 -23.72
N GLY A 617 -40.05 29.90 -23.13
CA GLY A 617 -38.61 30.11 -23.09
C GLY A 617 -38.14 30.80 -21.80
N SER A 618 -36.91 30.49 -21.35
CA SER A 618 -36.28 31.18 -20.22
C SER A 618 -36.09 32.67 -20.52
N ILE A 619 -36.34 33.53 -19.54
CA ILE A 619 -36.07 34.97 -19.64
C ILE A 619 -34.81 35.38 -18.88
N ASP A 620 -34.29 34.49 -18.03
CA ASP A 620 -33.15 34.73 -17.16
C ASP A 620 -31.87 34.88 -17.99
N ASN A 621 -31.00 35.80 -17.55
CA ASN A 621 -29.65 35.92 -18.13
C ASN A 621 -28.79 34.78 -17.58
N PRO A 622 -28.13 33.98 -18.44
CA PRO A 622 -27.30 32.87 -17.99
C PRO A 622 -26.08 33.36 -17.22
N PHE A 623 -25.70 32.65 -16.16
CA PHE A 623 -24.40 32.81 -15.54
C PHE A 623 -23.29 32.36 -16.48
N ASN A 624 -22.18 33.07 -16.44
CA ASN A 624 -20.89 32.65 -17.00
C ASN A 624 -20.03 32.08 -15.87
N PRO A 625 -19.83 30.74 -15.80
CA PRO A 625 -19.17 30.14 -14.65
C PRO A 625 -17.71 30.59 -14.49
N ILE A 626 -16.99 30.77 -15.60
CA ILE A 626 -15.60 31.25 -15.62
C ILE A 626 -15.55 32.70 -15.13
N SER A 627 -16.41 33.59 -15.64
CA SER A 627 -16.46 34.98 -15.15
C SER A 627 -16.78 35.04 -13.65
N LEU A 628 -17.72 34.21 -13.17
CA LEU A 628 -18.07 34.18 -11.75
C LEU A 628 -16.90 33.69 -10.89
N ALA A 629 -16.18 32.65 -11.31
CA ALA A 629 -15.02 32.13 -10.59
C ALA A 629 -13.90 33.19 -10.49
N LEU A 630 -13.59 33.85 -11.62
CA LEU A 630 -12.59 34.92 -11.68
C LEU A 630 -12.98 36.12 -10.79
N ALA A 631 -14.25 36.54 -10.85
CA ALA A 631 -14.77 37.61 -10.01
C ALA A 631 -14.76 37.25 -8.51
N SER A 632 -14.92 35.96 -8.19
CA SER A 632 -14.89 35.44 -6.81
C SER A 632 -13.48 35.26 -6.24
N GLY A 633 -12.45 35.39 -7.08
CA GLY A 633 -11.07 35.35 -6.65
C GLY A 633 -10.31 34.06 -6.92
N ALA A 634 -10.84 33.17 -7.76
CA ALA A 634 -10.17 31.92 -8.12
C ALA A 634 -8.76 32.15 -8.66
N THR A 635 -7.82 31.33 -8.20
CA THR A 635 -6.40 31.37 -8.58
C THR A 635 -6.11 30.47 -9.77
N PHE A 636 -6.92 29.42 -9.96
CA PHE A 636 -6.88 28.57 -11.14
C PHE A 636 -8.28 28.42 -11.74
N VAL A 637 -8.39 28.72 -13.04
CA VAL A 637 -9.65 28.67 -13.79
C VAL A 637 -9.39 28.10 -15.18
N ALA A 638 -10.11 27.05 -15.56
CA ALA A 638 -9.98 26.40 -16.85
C ALA A 638 -11.33 25.96 -17.44
N ARG A 639 -11.35 25.73 -18.75
CA ARG A 639 -12.47 25.12 -19.46
C ARG A 639 -12.00 23.96 -20.34
N SER A 640 -12.77 22.88 -20.36
CA SER A 640 -12.53 21.75 -21.26
C SER A 640 -13.84 21.15 -21.80
N LEU A 641 -13.72 20.09 -22.61
CA LEU A 641 -14.80 19.47 -23.37
C LEU A 641 -14.85 17.97 -23.07
N ASP A 642 -16.05 17.41 -22.83
CA ASP A 642 -16.24 15.97 -22.66
C ASP A 642 -15.85 15.15 -23.92
N ARG A 643 -16.03 15.73 -25.11
CA ARG A 643 -15.68 15.17 -26.42
C ARG A 643 -14.23 15.44 -26.85
N ASP A 644 -13.38 15.96 -25.95
CA ASP A 644 -11.93 16.07 -26.16
C ASP A 644 -11.16 15.43 -24.99
N PRO A 645 -11.07 14.07 -24.96
CA PRO A 645 -10.53 13.35 -23.80
C PRO A 645 -9.07 13.66 -23.51
N GLU A 646 -8.27 14.00 -24.51
CA GLU A 646 -6.85 14.31 -24.33
C GLU A 646 -6.69 15.68 -23.67
N HIS A 647 -7.32 16.71 -24.23
CA HIS A 647 -7.32 18.03 -23.63
C HIS A 647 -7.90 18.00 -22.20
N LEU A 648 -9.00 17.27 -21.98
CA LEU A 648 -9.60 17.12 -20.66
C LEU A 648 -8.66 16.50 -19.63
N ARG A 649 -7.91 15.44 -19.98
CA ARG A 649 -6.92 14.86 -19.07
C ARG A 649 -5.83 15.88 -18.71
N ASN A 650 -5.32 16.62 -19.69
CA ASN A 650 -4.27 17.61 -19.46
C ASN A 650 -4.75 18.76 -18.55
N VAL A 651 -5.98 19.25 -18.75
CA VAL A 651 -6.56 20.28 -17.88
C VAL A 651 -6.81 19.77 -16.46
N ILE A 652 -7.32 18.55 -16.29
CA ILE A 652 -7.50 17.94 -14.96
C ILE A 652 -6.15 17.78 -14.25
N LYS A 653 -5.09 17.41 -14.99
CA LYS A 653 -3.72 17.32 -14.46
C LYS A 653 -3.25 18.65 -13.91
N ALA A 654 -3.32 19.70 -14.73
CA ALA A 654 -2.90 21.04 -14.35
C ALA A 654 -3.71 21.59 -13.18
N ALA A 655 -5.01 21.28 -13.11
CA ALA A 655 -5.87 21.64 -12.00
C ALA A 655 -5.40 21.03 -10.67
N PHE A 656 -4.94 19.78 -10.70
CA PHE A 656 -4.40 19.09 -9.52
C PHE A 656 -3.00 19.59 -9.12
N GLU A 657 -2.15 19.92 -10.10
CA GLU A 657 -0.80 20.44 -9.85
C GLU A 657 -0.84 21.85 -9.23
N HIS A 658 -1.92 22.61 -9.48
CA HIS A 658 -2.15 23.92 -8.90
C HIS A 658 -2.39 23.85 -7.39
N LYS A 659 -1.67 24.68 -6.61
CA LYS A 659 -1.88 24.80 -5.17
C LYS A 659 -2.92 25.87 -4.84
N GLY A 660 -4.05 25.44 -4.32
CA GLY A 660 -5.22 26.28 -4.04
C GLY A 660 -6.46 25.78 -4.75
N THR A 661 -7.52 26.59 -4.80
CA THR A 661 -8.78 26.14 -5.39
C THR A 661 -8.67 26.18 -6.91
N SER A 662 -8.76 25.02 -7.56
CA SER A 662 -8.82 24.90 -9.01
C SER A 662 -10.25 24.71 -9.48
N PHE A 663 -10.69 25.55 -10.44
CA PHE A 663 -12.03 25.46 -11.03
C PHE A 663 -11.95 25.08 -12.51
N VAL A 664 -12.57 23.96 -12.87
CA VAL A 664 -12.65 23.47 -14.24
C VAL A 664 -14.12 23.39 -14.67
N GLU A 665 -14.51 24.25 -15.62
CA GLU A 665 -15.78 24.11 -16.33
C GLU A 665 -15.63 23.08 -17.45
N ILE A 666 -16.48 22.06 -17.47
CA ILE A 666 -16.47 21.04 -18.52
C ILE A 666 -17.78 21.14 -19.28
N TYR A 667 -17.71 21.44 -20.58
CA TYR A 667 -18.87 21.32 -21.45
C TYR A 667 -19.24 19.84 -21.58
N GLN A 668 -20.43 19.51 -21.08
CA GLN A 668 -20.93 18.16 -20.90
C GLN A 668 -22.23 18.00 -21.70
N ASN A 669 -22.30 17.01 -22.59
CA ASN A 669 -23.50 16.79 -23.41
C ASN A 669 -24.55 15.96 -22.67
N CYS A 670 -25.71 16.57 -22.36
CA CYS A 670 -26.89 15.86 -21.85
C CYS A 670 -27.76 15.38 -23.02
N ASN A 671 -27.52 14.16 -23.48
CA ASN A 671 -28.18 13.60 -24.67
C ASN A 671 -29.69 13.35 -24.56
N VAL A 672 -30.27 13.43 -23.35
CA VAL A 672 -31.72 13.23 -23.16
C VAL A 672 -32.50 14.54 -23.21
N TYR A 673 -32.01 15.59 -22.53
CA TYR A 673 -32.77 16.83 -22.34
C TYR A 673 -32.17 18.04 -23.06
N ASN A 674 -30.90 17.98 -23.46
CA ASN A 674 -30.23 19.13 -24.06
C ASN A 674 -29.15 18.73 -25.08
N ASP A 675 -29.45 17.71 -25.88
CA ASP A 675 -28.52 17.10 -26.81
C ASP A 675 -27.99 18.11 -27.84
N GLY A 676 -26.71 18.01 -28.14
CA GLY A 676 -26.04 18.83 -29.14
C GLY A 676 -25.76 20.27 -28.74
N THR A 677 -26.03 20.66 -27.49
CA THR A 677 -25.83 22.04 -26.99
C THR A 677 -24.45 22.61 -27.27
N PHE A 678 -23.41 21.77 -27.22
CA PHE A 678 -22.03 22.19 -27.46
C PHE A 678 -21.44 21.65 -28.77
N PHE A 679 -22.23 21.05 -29.66
CA PHE A 679 -21.72 20.40 -30.89
C PHE A 679 -20.97 21.37 -31.82
N THR A 680 -21.39 22.63 -31.90
CA THR A 680 -20.67 23.66 -32.65
C THR A 680 -19.20 23.83 -32.19
N TYR A 681 -18.88 23.48 -30.95
CA TYR A 681 -17.54 23.60 -30.35
C TYR A 681 -16.80 22.26 -30.23
N THR A 682 -17.49 21.13 -30.45
CA THR A 682 -16.92 19.79 -30.25
C THR A 682 -16.84 18.98 -31.54
N GLU A 683 -17.68 19.23 -32.53
CA GLU A 683 -17.69 18.49 -33.79
C GLU A 683 -16.52 18.90 -34.70
N LYS A 684 -15.91 17.93 -35.36
CA LYS A 684 -14.67 18.10 -36.12
C LYS A 684 -14.80 19.17 -37.22
N GLU A 685 -15.96 19.28 -37.84
CA GLU A 685 -16.23 20.17 -38.96
C GLU A 685 -16.36 21.64 -38.53
N THR A 686 -16.76 21.89 -37.28
CA THR A 686 -17.12 23.23 -36.77
C THR A 686 -16.18 23.72 -35.67
N LYS A 687 -15.57 22.81 -34.89
CA LYS A 687 -14.70 23.12 -33.75
C LYS A 687 -13.61 24.14 -34.08
N ALA A 688 -12.84 23.93 -35.16
CA ALA A 688 -11.74 24.81 -35.54
C ALA A 688 -12.21 26.26 -35.79
N GLU A 689 -13.42 26.44 -36.30
CA GLU A 689 -13.98 27.77 -36.62
C GLU A 689 -14.60 28.48 -35.42
N ASN A 690 -14.90 27.74 -34.34
CA ASN A 690 -15.70 28.24 -33.22
C ASN A 690 -15.00 28.11 -31.86
N THR A 691 -13.77 27.59 -31.80
CA THR A 691 -12.98 27.48 -30.57
C THR A 691 -11.60 28.06 -30.76
N VAL A 692 -11.05 28.65 -29.70
CA VAL A 692 -9.65 29.08 -29.61
C VAL A 692 -9.03 28.36 -28.42
N PHE A 693 -7.92 27.66 -28.65
CA PHE A 693 -7.21 26.96 -27.60
C PHE A 693 -6.24 27.92 -26.91
N LEU A 694 -6.29 27.94 -25.59
CA LEU A 694 -5.48 28.82 -24.75
C LEU A 694 -4.15 28.12 -24.44
N GLU A 695 -3.08 28.54 -25.10
CA GLU A 695 -1.72 28.07 -24.86
C GLU A 695 -0.86 29.25 -24.35
N HIS A 696 -0.24 29.08 -23.19
CA HIS A 696 0.54 30.16 -22.57
C HIS A 696 1.72 30.58 -23.46
N GLY A 697 1.84 31.88 -23.70
CA GLY A 697 2.89 32.47 -24.54
C GLY A 697 2.56 32.50 -26.02
N GLU A 698 1.46 31.86 -26.45
CA GLU A 698 1.05 31.79 -27.84
C GLU A 698 -0.03 32.84 -28.18
N PRO A 699 -0.07 33.35 -29.42
CA PRO A 699 -1.13 34.26 -29.88
C PRO A 699 -2.48 33.53 -29.99
N LEU A 700 -3.57 34.25 -29.73
CA LEU A 700 -4.94 33.73 -29.83
C LEU A 700 -5.38 33.56 -31.30
N VAL A 701 -4.96 32.46 -31.91
CA VAL A 701 -5.28 32.09 -33.30
C VAL A 701 -6.26 30.91 -33.38
N PHE A 702 -7.13 30.92 -34.38
CA PHE A 702 -8.12 29.88 -34.63
C PHE A 702 -8.56 29.84 -36.10
N GLY A 703 -9.55 29.00 -36.44
CA GLY A 703 -9.98 28.74 -37.82
C GLY A 703 -9.23 27.58 -38.44
N LYS A 704 -9.76 27.04 -39.55
CA LYS A 704 -9.02 26.05 -40.36
C LYS A 704 -7.70 26.67 -40.81
N ASP A 705 -6.61 25.93 -40.61
CA ASP A 705 -5.24 26.33 -40.90
C ASP A 705 -4.79 27.63 -40.16
N SER A 706 -5.38 27.92 -39.00
CA SER A 706 -5.07 29.09 -38.15
C SER A 706 -5.20 30.43 -38.88
N THR A 707 -6.27 30.58 -39.67
CA THR A 707 -6.49 31.73 -40.55
C THR A 707 -7.14 32.95 -39.89
N LYS A 708 -7.60 32.83 -38.63
CA LYS A 708 -8.24 33.91 -37.86
C LYS A 708 -7.50 34.15 -36.54
N ALA A 709 -7.60 35.35 -36.01
CA ALA A 709 -7.01 35.70 -34.72
C ALA A 709 -7.85 36.71 -33.93
N ILE A 710 -7.52 36.88 -32.65
CA ILE A 710 -8.11 37.89 -31.78
C ILE A 710 -7.12 39.03 -31.56
N CYS A 711 -7.56 40.26 -31.85
CA CYS A 711 -6.80 41.48 -31.55
C CYS A 711 -7.64 42.45 -30.70
N LEU A 712 -6.99 43.49 -30.17
CA LEU A 712 -7.65 44.58 -29.47
C LEU A 712 -7.58 45.88 -30.27
N ASN A 713 -8.75 46.47 -30.52
CA ASN A 713 -8.88 47.84 -30.99
C ASN A 713 -9.24 48.74 -29.78
N GLY A 714 -8.22 49.25 -29.11
CA GLY A 714 -8.37 49.87 -27.79
C GLY A 714 -8.79 48.83 -26.74
N PHE A 715 -9.99 48.98 -26.15
CA PHE A 715 -10.58 47.99 -25.23
C PHE A 715 -11.64 47.09 -25.89
N LYS A 716 -11.81 47.19 -27.22
CA LYS A 716 -12.78 46.38 -27.96
C LYS A 716 -12.08 45.22 -28.66
N PRO A 717 -12.50 43.97 -28.42
CA PRO A 717 -11.96 42.87 -29.19
C PRO A 717 -12.52 42.79 -30.59
N GLU A 718 -11.68 42.35 -31.51
CA GLU A 718 -12.07 42.09 -32.90
C GLU A 718 -11.51 40.74 -33.35
N VAL A 719 -12.30 40.01 -34.15
CA VAL A 719 -11.84 38.84 -34.89
C VAL A 719 -11.29 39.34 -36.21
N VAL A 720 -10.00 39.09 -36.46
CA VAL A 720 -9.32 39.51 -37.69
C VAL A 720 -8.93 38.30 -38.54
N SER A 721 -8.83 38.53 -39.85
CA SER A 721 -8.27 37.56 -40.78
C SER A 721 -6.75 37.68 -40.80
N LEU A 722 -6.03 36.57 -40.89
CA LEU A 722 -4.59 36.54 -41.11
C LEU A 722 -4.22 36.34 -42.59
N THR A 723 -5.21 36.20 -43.48
CA THR A 723 -4.98 35.90 -44.90
C THR A 723 -4.87 37.13 -45.81
N ASP A 724 -5.26 38.31 -45.32
CA ASP A 724 -5.28 39.55 -46.09
C ASP A 724 -4.01 40.40 -45.92
N GLY A 725 -3.08 39.98 -45.05
CA GLY A 725 -1.81 40.67 -44.78
C GLY A 725 -1.95 41.97 -44.01
N ALA A 726 -3.15 42.28 -43.47
CA ALA A 726 -3.42 43.53 -42.74
C ALA A 726 -2.92 43.51 -41.27
N HIS A 727 -2.67 42.32 -40.72
CA HIS A 727 -2.29 42.13 -39.32
C HIS A 727 -1.06 41.22 -39.18
N THR A 728 -0.18 41.55 -38.24
CA THR A 728 1.01 40.77 -37.88
C THR A 728 0.83 40.09 -36.52
N THR A 729 1.70 39.15 -36.17
CA THR A 729 1.66 38.48 -34.85
C THR A 729 1.81 39.44 -33.67
N GLN A 730 2.41 40.62 -33.86
CA GLN A 730 2.54 41.65 -32.82
C GLN A 730 1.22 42.37 -32.51
N ASP A 731 0.25 42.32 -33.42
CA ASP A 731 -1.06 42.96 -33.26
C ASP A 731 -2.05 42.04 -32.51
N LEU A 732 -1.66 40.78 -32.26
CA LEU A 732 -2.50 39.75 -31.67
C LEU A 732 -2.40 39.74 -30.15
N ILE A 733 -3.48 39.33 -29.49
CA ILE A 733 -3.43 39.06 -28.06
C ILE A 733 -2.64 37.77 -27.84
N THR A 734 -1.58 37.82 -27.02
CA THR A 734 -0.88 36.64 -26.51
C THR A 734 -1.53 36.18 -25.22
N HIS A 735 -1.76 34.88 -25.08
CA HIS A 735 -2.34 34.33 -23.86
C HIS A 735 -1.32 34.24 -22.73
N ASP A 736 -1.65 34.81 -21.58
CA ASP A 736 -0.86 34.69 -20.36
C ASP A 736 -1.73 34.16 -19.21
N GLN A 737 -1.59 32.86 -18.92
CA GLN A 737 -2.29 32.24 -17.80
C GLN A 737 -1.70 32.60 -16.42
N PHE A 738 -0.45 33.08 -16.36
CA PHE A 738 0.24 33.43 -15.10
C PHE A 738 0.11 34.93 -14.76
N ALA A 739 -0.61 35.70 -15.58
CA ALA A 739 -0.87 37.12 -15.33
C ALA A 739 -1.58 37.32 -13.98
N GLU A 740 -0.96 38.06 -13.05
CA GLU A 740 -1.58 38.38 -11.75
C GLU A 740 -2.86 39.21 -11.92
N ASP A 741 -2.87 40.13 -12.88
CA ASP A 741 -4.07 40.89 -13.23
C ASP A 741 -5.11 40.00 -13.92
N ARG A 742 -6.37 40.10 -13.49
CA ARG A 742 -7.46 39.22 -13.97
C ARG A 742 -8.09 39.70 -15.28
N THR A 743 -7.70 40.85 -15.80
CA THR A 743 -8.39 41.51 -16.93
C THR A 743 -8.39 40.63 -18.16
N LEU A 744 -7.24 40.04 -18.54
CA LEU A 744 -7.15 39.17 -19.71
C LEU A 744 -8.03 37.90 -19.53
N ALA A 745 -7.90 37.21 -18.41
CA ALA A 745 -8.70 36.02 -18.12
C ALA A 745 -10.21 36.34 -18.12
N TYR A 746 -10.61 37.47 -17.53
CA TYR A 746 -12.00 37.91 -17.47
C TYR A 746 -12.50 38.28 -18.87
N PHE A 747 -11.69 39.00 -19.65
CA PHE A 747 -11.95 39.29 -21.06
C PHE A 747 -12.20 38.01 -21.88
N LEU A 748 -11.29 37.04 -21.80
CA LEU A 748 -11.42 35.74 -22.48
C LEU A 748 -12.72 35.04 -22.09
N SER A 749 -13.06 35.04 -20.80
CA SER A 749 -14.28 34.39 -20.31
C SER A 749 -15.56 34.95 -20.95
N ARG A 750 -15.56 36.25 -21.30
CA ARG A 750 -16.70 36.99 -21.85
C ARG A 750 -16.87 36.83 -23.36
N MET A 751 -15.87 36.29 -24.07
CA MET A 751 -15.94 36.04 -25.52
C MET A 751 -17.11 35.12 -25.90
N THR A 752 -17.52 34.22 -24.99
CA THR A 752 -18.65 33.30 -25.22
C THR A 752 -20.01 33.99 -25.33
N GLU A 753 -20.10 35.27 -24.99
CA GLU A 753 -21.34 36.04 -25.02
C GLU A 753 -21.39 37.05 -26.17
N VAL A 754 -20.33 37.12 -26.98
CA VAL A 754 -20.25 38.01 -28.13
C VAL A 754 -20.50 37.19 -29.40
N PRO A 755 -21.57 37.45 -30.17
CA PRO A 755 -21.82 36.75 -31.43
C PRO A 755 -20.63 36.86 -32.39
N GLY A 756 -20.22 35.73 -32.97
CA GLY A 756 -19.11 35.64 -33.92
C GLY A 756 -17.72 35.42 -33.30
N PHE A 757 -17.61 35.41 -31.97
CA PHE A 757 -16.36 35.08 -31.27
C PHE A 757 -16.22 33.57 -31.02
N PRO A 758 -14.98 33.03 -31.05
CA PRO A 758 -14.73 31.65 -30.66
C PRO A 758 -14.87 31.48 -29.15
N HIS A 759 -15.22 30.27 -28.72
CA HIS A 759 -15.17 29.87 -27.32
C HIS A 759 -13.72 29.54 -26.91
N PRO A 760 -13.18 30.21 -25.87
CA PRO A 760 -11.86 29.85 -25.38
C PRO A 760 -11.91 28.55 -24.58
N ILE A 761 -10.97 27.64 -24.88
CA ILE A 761 -10.81 26.30 -24.30
C ILE A 761 -9.37 26.17 -23.79
N GLY A 762 -9.18 25.73 -22.55
CA GLY A 762 -7.86 25.66 -21.90
C GLY A 762 -7.83 26.38 -20.54
N ILE A 763 -6.64 26.71 -20.07
CA ILE A 763 -6.42 27.35 -18.77
C ILE A 763 -6.47 28.87 -18.95
N PHE A 764 -7.44 29.54 -18.33
CA PHE A 764 -7.59 30.99 -18.37
C PHE A 764 -6.64 31.68 -17.39
N ARG A 765 -6.41 31.04 -16.23
CA ARG A 765 -5.60 31.57 -15.13
C ARG A 765 -5.02 30.43 -14.32
N SER A 766 -3.78 30.59 -13.86
CA SER A 766 -3.08 29.74 -12.90
C SER A 766 -2.05 30.61 -12.17
N VAL A 767 -2.33 31.09 -10.95
CA VAL A 767 -1.40 31.95 -10.18
C VAL A 767 -1.24 31.45 -8.75
N GLU A 768 -0.09 31.67 -8.13
CA GLU A 768 0.21 31.16 -6.80
C GLU A 768 -0.18 32.16 -5.69
N HIS A 769 -1.18 31.82 -4.88
CA HIS A 769 -1.59 32.58 -3.70
C HIS A 769 -1.60 31.63 -2.49
N PRO A 770 -1.39 32.12 -1.24
CA PRO A 770 -1.43 31.28 -0.05
C PRO A 770 -2.75 30.51 0.09
N CYS A 771 -2.66 29.26 0.54
CA CYS A 771 -3.82 28.42 0.83
C CYS A 771 -4.34 28.66 2.24
N TYR A 772 -5.67 28.68 2.41
CA TYR A 772 -6.32 28.94 3.70
C TYR A 772 -5.89 27.98 4.81
N GLU A 773 -5.81 26.67 4.51
CA GLU A 773 -5.46 25.62 5.47
C GLU A 773 -4.01 25.74 5.95
N SER A 774 -3.09 26.18 5.08
CA SER A 774 -1.70 26.44 5.46
C SER A 774 -1.60 27.63 6.40
N MET A 775 -2.31 28.72 6.11
CA MET A 775 -2.39 29.89 6.98
C MET A 775 -3.07 29.56 8.32
N LEU A 776 -4.09 28.70 8.31
CA LEU A 776 -4.75 28.23 9.53
C LEU A 776 -3.81 27.39 10.40
N ALA A 777 -3.04 26.47 9.80
CA ALA A 777 -2.04 25.68 10.50
C ALA A 777 -0.96 26.57 11.12
N GLU A 778 -0.47 27.57 10.39
CA GLU A 778 0.49 28.57 10.88
C GLU A 778 -0.09 29.36 12.06
N GLN A 779 -1.36 29.77 11.99
CA GLN A 779 -2.04 30.46 13.07
C GLN A 779 -2.12 29.60 14.34
N ILE A 780 -2.40 28.29 14.20
CA ILE A 780 -2.45 27.34 15.31
C ILE A 780 -1.06 27.17 15.94
N SER A 781 -0.02 26.97 15.13
CA SER A 781 1.37 26.85 15.61
C SER A 781 1.80 28.12 16.35
N THR A 782 1.53 29.30 15.78
CA THR A 782 1.82 30.60 16.42
C THR A 782 1.07 30.75 17.75
N ALA A 783 -0.17 30.28 17.84
CA ALA A 783 -0.94 30.32 19.08
C ALA A 783 -0.31 29.42 20.16
N LYS A 784 0.09 28.18 19.80
CA LYS A 784 0.79 27.26 20.70
C LYS A 784 2.12 27.84 21.20
N GLU A 785 2.89 28.49 20.32
CA GLU A 785 4.15 29.13 20.71
C GLU A 785 3.95 30.27 21.71
N ARG A 786 2.91 31.10 21.53
CA ARG A 786 2.66 32.27 22.38
C ARG A 786 1.95 31.95 23.68
N MET A 787 1.01 31.01 23.65
CA MET A 787 0.11 30.70 24.76
C MET A 787 0.50 29.42 25.50
N GLY A 788 1.44 28.64 24.97
CA GLY A 788 1.73 27.27 25.42
C GLY A 788 0.79 26.25 24.76
N GLU A 789 1.08 24.95 24.96
CA GLU A 789 0.10 23.92 24.62
C GLU A 789 -1.11 24.01 25.55
N GLY A 790 -2.31 23.85 25.00
CA GLY A 790 -3.54 23.94 25.77
C GLY A 790 -3.65 22.81 26.80
N ASP A 791 -4.01 23.16 28.03
CA ASP A 791 -4.32 22.22 29.11
C ASP A 791 -5.85 22.13 29.26
N LEU A 792 -6.38 20.94 29.00
CA LEU A 792 -7.82 20.69 29.07
C LEU A 792 -8.35 20.79 30.50
N ASP A 793 -7.59 20.34 31.50
CA ASP A 793 -8.01 20.45 32.89
C ASP A 793 -8.03 21.92 33.32
N ALA A 794 -7.02 22.71 32.93
CA ALA A 794 -7.01 24.14 33.18
C ALA A 794 -8.20 24.84 32.52
N LEU A 795 -8.51 24.51 31.25
CA LEU A 795 -9.65 25.06 30.51
C LEU A 795 -10.99 24.73 31.17
N LEU A 796 -11.19 23.49 31.64
CA LEU A 796 -12.44 23.06 32.29
C LEU A 796 -12.63 23.68 33.69
N ASN A 797 -11.53 24.05 34.35
CA ASN A 797 -11.53 24.70 35.65
C ASN A 797 -11.43 26.24 35.56
N GLU A 798 -11.38 26.80 34.35
CA GLU A 798 -11.39 28.24 34.11
C GLU A 798 -12.80 28.83 34.32
N GLY A 799 -12.88 30.05 34.88
CA GLY A 799 -14.14 30.72 35.19
C GLY A 799 -14.62 30.52 36.63
N ASP A 800 -15.86 30.92 36.92
CA ASP A 800 -16.45 30.82 38.25
C ASP A 800 -16.86 29.38 38.56
N THR A 801 -15.93 28.59 39.08
CA THR A 801 -16.18 27.24 39.61
C THR A 801 -16.39 27.30 41.13
N TRP A 802 -17.33 26.49 41.66
CA TRP A 802 -17.54 26.35 43.09
C TRP A 802 -17.71 24.88 43.47
N VAL A 803 -17.20 24.53 44.65
CA VAL A 803 -17.31 23.19 45.22
C VAL A 803 -18.49 23.18 46.19
N ILE A 804 -19.39 22.22 46.03
CA ILE A 804 -20.45 21.93 47.00
C ILE A 804 -20.00 20.72 47.81
N GLU A 805 -19.83 20.91 49.12
CA GLU A 805 -19.51 19.85 50.08
C GLU A 805 -20.73 19.00 50.45
#